data_AF-A0A090RNZ9-F1
#
_entry.id   AF-A0A090RNZ9-F1
#
_cell.length_a   1.000
_cell.length_b   1.000
_cell.length_c   1.000
_cell.angle_alpha   90.00
_cell.angle_beta   90.00
_cell.angle_gamma   90.00
#
_symmetry.space_group_name_H-M   'P 1'
#
loop_
_entity.id
_entity.type
_entity.pdbx_description
1 polymer ?
#
loop_
_entity_poly.entity_id
_entity_poly.type
_entity_poly.pdbx_seq_one_letter_code
_entity_poly.pdbx_strand_id
1 'polypeptide(L)'
;MKKSTLALALLASISTGTALANQVQQQNIIVDGIDCVIRDNSACQKVAEDVTRAGSNAQAEYDGWRAARRGGDEANKFFDGSASEQDRANAAIDYLAKTTDENGNDTGAKDGMDQVVTKINDNNVQSAHDHMRMDGYKALAAQARNAGFEKEAKQLEAKANEIYQRSVENRKQLGGDYDEVRKHNDNMRIEQDRITDGRSIQNKQKVNENSKRIDDTNAKIDDSIKAGAAGIATNRVSIEKNAKAIDANTQRSTKNQSDIKEIRDNQNEFAKSISDVANKGIETNKIAREANERSVENEQRIGNIEKDNKVRDDALKSTADDITKLDKKIDENRRVTDKRIGQNEERYKQDKNALEKAAKDYDKQVRSEFEQWENDAKKYVDDKIKNGQDGRDVNRGDIDKNRGDIDKNRGDIDKNRGDIDKNRGDIDKNRSDIDKNREDINKNRGDIDKNRGDIDKNTKSITDTNKRITDEVNKQGDVNKQAKSERDANKDAIKDTNKRLDATNEQVDKNAKNIDANKKRIDEELENQDKVNKQAKADREENRNKITDTNKRIDDEIAIGDEFARQASDVVVSNADKISENSQQISRNSVRIDNLEDALVRQGEEMRERYDGVKASTHAAMSARAFTSEPGEFAVGAGIGAAGSKRALAIGGAYQFNENWSGNFIGSYETAGKYTKSDLAVGVGAQYTFK
;
A
#
# COMPACT_ATOMS: atom_id res chain seq x y z
N MET A 1 -26.58 -41.72 9.28
CA MET A 1 -26.67 -42.11 10.70
C MET A 1 -26.76 -40.82 11.51
N LYS A 2 -27.77 -40.44 12.29
CA LYS A 2 -29.11 -40.91 12.70
C LYS A 2 -29.93 -39.60 12.81
N LYS A 3 -31.01 -39.37 12.05
CA LYS A 3 -32.44 -39.63 12.38
C LYS A 3 -32.75 -39.51 13.89
N SER A 4 -33.47 -38.47 14.33
CA SER A 4 -34.93 -38.28 14.29
C SER A 4 -35.66 -38.96 15.45
N THR A 5 -36.35 -38.15 16.28
CA THR A 5 -37.52 -38.51 17.10
C THR A 5 -38.22 -37.16 17.38
N LEU A 6 -39.36 -36.74 16.80
CA LEU A 6 -40.63 -37.34 16.39
C LEU A 6 -41.64 -37.44 17.55
N ALA A 7 -42.57 -36.49 17.61
CA ALA A 7 -44.01 -36.62 17.96
C ALA A 7 -44.61 -35.18 18.01
N LEU A 8 -45.45 -34.74 17.05
CA LEU A 8 -46.92 -34.92 16.96
C LEU A 8 -47.67 -34.50 18.24
N ALA A 9 -48.83 -33.87 18.25
CA ALA A 9 -49.69 -33.16 17.28
C ALA A 9 -50.95 -32.68 18.05
N LEU A 10 -51.58 -31.60 17.54
CA LEU A 10 -52.99 -31.21 17.66
C LEU A 10 -53.60 -30.70 19.00
N LEU A 11 -53.91 -29.39 18.98
CA LEU A 11 -55.24 -28.74 19.07
C LEU A 11 -56.27 -29.26 20.10
N ALA A 12 -56.71 -28.38 21.02
CA ALA A 12 -58.05 -27.77 20.97
C ALA A 12 -58.33 -26.86 22.18
N SER A 13 -59.28 -25.97 21.95
CA SER A 13 -59.66 -24.73 22.63
C SER A 13 -60.72 -24.90 23.74
N ILE A 14 -60.77 -23.88 24.61
CA ILE A 14 -61.94 -23.28 25.30
C ILE A 14 -62.33 -23.74 26.73
N SER A 15 -62.39 -22.70 27.58
CA SER A 15 -63.28 -22.39 28.71
C SER A 15 -62.99 -22.92 30.12
N THR A 16 -63.04 -21.93 31.03
CA THR A 16 -63.64 -21.82 32.37
C THR A 16 -62.60 -21.20 33.32
N GLY A 17 -62.80 -20.08 34.00
CA GLY A 17 -64.03 -19.50 34.53
C GLY A 17 -64.08 -19.81 36.03
N THR A 18 -63.67 -18.86 36.88
CA THR A 18 -64.40 -18.36 38.08
C THR A 18 -63.50 -17.56 39.03
N ALA A 19 -64.11 -16.53 39.60
CA ALA A 19 -63.60 -15.53 40.52
C ALA A 19 -64.12 -15.78 41.96
N LEU A 20 -63.75 -14.91 42.92
CA LEU A 20 -64.25 -14.64 44.31
C LEU A 20 -63.11 -14.79 45.35
N ALA A 21 -62.93 -13.99 46.40
CA ALA A 21 -63.54 -12.78 47.02
C ALA A 21 -62.50 -12.24 48.05
N ASN A 22 -62.32 -10.93 48.30
CA ASN A 22 -62.93 -10.10 49.38
C ASN A 22 -63.12 -10.81 50.74
N GLN A 23 -62.84 -10.29 51.95
CA GLN A 23 -62.51 -8.95 52.44
C GLN A 23 -62.22 -9.02 53.98
N VAL A 24 -61.46 -8.04 54.52
CA VAL A 24 -61.41 -7.51 55.92
C VAL A 24 -60.90 -8.38 57.09
N GLN A 25 -59.79 -7.96 57.74
CA GLN A 25 -59.79 -7.46 59.13
C GLN A 25 -58.44 -6.84 59.57
N GLN A 26 -58.57 -5.60 60.05
CA GLN A 26 -57.70 -4.87 61.01
C GLN A 26 -57.51 -5.68 62.32
N GLN A 27 -56.52 -5.50 63.20
CA GLN A 27 -55.66 -4.38 63.54
C GLN A 27 -54.54 -4.85 64.52
N ASN A 28 -53.42 -4.13 64.50
CA ASN A 28 -52.65 -3.64 65.65
C ASN A 28 -51.77 -4.53 66.57
N ILE A 29 -50.55 -4.00 66.80
CA ILE A 29 -49.88 -3.65 68.08
C ILE A 29 -48.39 -4.06 68.20
N ILE A 30 -47.53 -3.02 68.11
CA ILE A 30 -46.44 -2.61 69.06
C ILE A 30 -45.18 -3.52 69.07
N VAL A 31 -43.93 -3.04 68.86
CA VAL A 31 -43.19 -1.94 69.52
C VAL A 31 -42.16 -1.30 68.57
N ASP A 32 -42.20 0.04 68.54
CA ASP A 32 -41.17 1.09 68.48
C ASP A 32 -39.68 0.69 68.30
N GLY A 33 -38.86 1.39 67.53
CA GLY A 33 -38.96 2.78 67.10
C GLY A 33 -37.92 3.63 67.83
N ILE A 34 -37.08 4.34 67.06
CA ILE A 34 -37.10 5.82 67.04
C ILE A 34 -35.95 6.34 67.95
N ASP A 35 -35.03 7.18 67.49
CA ASP A 35 -35.20 8.57 67.04
C ASP A 35 -33.87 9.01 66.37
N CYS A 36 -33.77 9.93 65.42
CA CYS A 36 -34.44 11.24 65.48
C CYS A 36 -34.31 12.00 64.15
N VAL A 37 -35.43 12.17 63.47
CA VAL A 37 -35.83 13.46 62.89
C VAL A 37 -36.86 14.02 63.87
N ILE A 38 -36.40 14.88 64.79
CA ILE A 38 -37.18 15.81 65.62
C ILE A 38 -36.43 17.15 65.42
N ARG A 39 -37.02 18.25 64.95
CA ARG A 39 -38.19 19.00 65.44
C ARG A 39 -38.92 19.65 64.27
N ASP A 40 -40.21 19.37 64.10
CA ASP A 40 -41.40 20.03 64.69
C ASP A 40 -41.86 21.20 63.81
N ASN A 41 -42.94 21.11 63.05
CA ASN A 41 -44.26 20.51 63.22
C ASN A 41 -45.23 21.30 64.13
N SER A 42 -46.43 21.45 63.56
CA SER A 42 -47.75 21.59 64.17
C SER A 42 -48.05 22.82 65.04
N ALA A 43 -48.48 23.88 64.35
CA ALA A 43 -49.63 24.74 64.72
C ALA A 43 -50.20 25.31 63.40
N CYS A 44 -51.43 25.00 62.99
CA CYS A 44 -52.65 25.69 63.39
C CYS A 44 -52.57 27.23 63.25
N GLN A 45 -53.09 27.77 62.14
CA GLN A 45 -54.25 28.69 62.04
C GLN A 45 -54.23 29.37 60.66
N LYS A 46 -55.11 29.00 59.73
CA LYS A 46 -56.43 29.62 59.51
C LYS A 46 -56.36 31.15 59.52
N VAL A 47 -56.70 31.70 58.34
CA VAL A 47 -57.58 32.87 58.16
C VAL A 47 -57.03 34.17 58.69
N ALA A 48 -57.43 35.24 58.01
CA ALA A 48 -57.28 36.63 58.43
C ALA A 48 -55.84 37.12 58.31
N GLU A 49 -55.56 38.17 57.56
CA GLU A 49 -56.44 39.20 57.06
C GLU A 49 -55.63 39.81 55.90
N ASP A 50 -56.26 39.96 54.75
CA ASP A 50 -56.77 41.27 54.41
C ASP A 50 -55.70 42.35 54.48
N VAL A 51 -55.48 42.94 53.31
CA VAL A 51 -55.39 44.40 53.20
C VAL A 51 -54.08 44.92 53.80
N THR A 52 -53.08 45.30 53.02
CA THR A 52 -53.20 46.39 52.05
C THR A 52 -51.91 46.52 51.24
N ARG A 53 -52.05 46.70 49.92
CA ARG A 53 -51.37 47.74 49.12
C ARG A 53 -49.85 47.65 48.92
N ALA A 54 -49.47 47.29 47.69
CA ALA A 54 -48.73 48.09 46.70
C ALA A 54 -48.23 47.11 45.61
N GLY A 55 -48.41 47.29 44.30
CA GLY A 55 -48.67 48.48 43.51
C GLY A 55 -47.78 48.38 42.27
N SER A 56 -48.41 48.20 41.11
CA SER A 56 -47.96 48.69 39.79
C SER A 56 -46.65 48.16 39.19
N ASN A 57 -46.45 48.08 37.88
CA ASN A 57 -47.24 48.35 36.65
C ASN A 57 -46.47 47.64 35.51
N ALA A 58 -47.06 47.01 34.50
CA ALA A 58 -48.21 47.35 33.65
C ALA A 58 -47.87 48.25 32.44
N GLN A 59 -48.67 48.03 31.39
CA GLN A 59 -49.01 48.97 30.30
C GLN A 59 -48.35 48.82 28.91
N ALA A 60 -48.38 47.62 28.30
CA ALA A 60 -48.31 47.50 26.82
C ALA A 60 -49.06 46.29 26.24
N GLU A 61 -49.24 45.20 27.00
CA GLU A 61 -50.22 44.14 26.69
C GLU A 61 -51.67 44.53 27.02
N TYR A 62 -51.87 45.78 27.48
CA TYR A 62 -53.14 46.38 27.91
C TYR A 62 -53.94 47.03 26.75
N ASP A 63 -53.35 47.35 25.59
CA ASP A 63 -54.04 48.11 24.53
C ASP A 63 -54.47 47.30 23.30
N GLY A 64 -54.01 46.05 23.12
CA GLY A 64 -54.49 45.18 22.03
C GLY A 64 -55.70 44.32 22.40
N TRP A 65 -55.75 43.84 23.65
CA TRP A 65 -56.79 42.94 24.16
C TRP A 65 -58.03 43.66 24.73
N ARG A 66 -58.03 45.00 24.76
CA ARG A 66 -59.16 45.84 25.23
C ARG A 66 -60.16 46.26 24.15
N ALA A 67 -59.90 45.98 22.86
CA ALA A 67 -60.90 46.18 21.81
C ALA A 67 -61.74 44.93 21.52
N ALA A 68 -61.29 43.73 21.92
CA ALA A 68 -61.92 42.46 21.54
C ALA A 68 -62.73 41.79 22.67
N ARG A 69 -62.90 42.43 23.83
CA ARG A 69 -63.71 41.90 24.95
C ARG A 69 -64.61 42.97 25.60
N ARG A 70 -65.57 43.46 24.83
CA ARG A 70 -66.91 43.87 25.34
C ARG A 70 -67.99 43.42 24.36
N GLY A 71 -68.69 42.34 24.74
CA GLY A 71 -69.87 41.76 24.10
C GLY A 71 -69.57 40.57 23.21
N GLY A 72 -69.55 39.31 23.66
CA GLY A 72 -69.90 38.74 24.96
C GLY A 72 -69.70 37.21 24.91
N ASP A 73 -69.04 36.68 25.95
CA ASP A 73 -68.71 35.26 26.15
C ASP A 73 -69.79 34.49 26.97
N GLU A 74 -71.06 34.93 26.96
CA GLU A 74 -72.13 34.28 27.76
C GLU A 74 -73.19 33.52 26.93
N ALA A 75 -73.15 33.55 25.58
CA ALA A 75 -74.25 33.01 24.77
C ALA A 75 -74.05 31.59 24.18
N ASN A 76 -72.85 31.00 24.20
CA ASN A 76 -72.62 29.67 23.59
C ASN A 76 -72.24 28.55 24.56
N LYS A 77 -72.48 28.76 25.86
CA LYS A 77 -72.86 27.66 26.78
C LYS A 77 -74.33 27.25 26.61
N PHE A 78 -74.79 27.13 25.35
CA PHE A 78 -76.12 26.60 25.02
C PHE A 78 -76.03 25.21 24.35
N PHE A 79 -74.85 24.79 23.87
CA PHE A 79 -74.69 23.54 23.10
C PHE A 79 -73.67 22.53 23.66
N ASP A 80 -73.42 22.52 24.97
CA ASP A 80 -72.76 21.37 25.61
C ASP A 80 -73.61 20.82 26.78
N GLY A 81 -73.88 19.51 26.74
CA GLY A 81 -75.02 18.83 27.32
C GLY A 81 -74.90 18.42 28.79
N SER A 82 -74.51 19.33 29.69
CA SER A 82 -74.41 19.00 31.13
C SER A 82 -75.05 20.01 32.11
N ALA A 83 -75.81 21.01 31.66
CA ALA A 83 -76.49 21.99 32.53
C ALA A 83 -78.01 21.75 32.68
N SER A 84 -78.52 21.95 33.91
CA SER A 84 -79.91 21.74 34.29
C SER A 84 -80.87 22.80 33.72
N GLU A 85 -82.15 22.45 33.59
CA GLU A 85 -83.19 23.31 32.98
C GLU A 85 -83.39 24.65 33.73
N GLN A 86 -83.05 24.67 35.02
CA GLN A 86 -83.15 25.85 35.88
C GLN A 86 -81.99 26.84 35.67
N ASP A 87 -80.82 26.35 35.24
CA ASP A 87 -79.62 27.17 34.98
C ASP A 87 -79.72 27.96 33.67
N ARG A 88 -80.54 27.49 32.72
CA ARG A 88 -80.81 28.17 31.45
C ARG A 88 -81.82 29.31 31.60
N ALA A 89 -82.75 29.18 32.55
CA ALA A 89 -83.77 30.20 32.83
C ALA A 89 -83.19 31.42 33.57
N ASN A 90 -82.23 31.21 34.48
CA ASN A 90 -81.65 32.28 35.29
C ASN A 90 -80.66 33.17 34.49
N ALA A 91 -79.97 32.64 33.49
CA ALA A 91 -79.06 33.40 32.62
C ALA A 91 -79.79 34.38 31.67
N ALA A 92 -81.03 34.07 31.29
CA ALA A 92 -81.85 34.94 30.45
C ALA A 92 -82.37 36.18 31.20
N ILE A 93 -82.57 36.06 32.52
CA ILE A 93 -83.08 37.13 33.38
C ILE A 93 -81.98 38.18 33.67
N ASP A 94 -80.72 37.76 33.82
CA ASP A 94 -79.61 38.65 34.19
C ASP A 94 -79.13 39.54 33.03
N TYR A 95 -79.29 39.08 31.78
CA TYR A 95 -79.00 39.87 30.56
C TYR A 95 -79.99 41.03 30.37
N LEU A 96 -81.27 40.82 30.74
CA LEU A 96 -82.33 41.84 30.64
C LEU A 96 -82.19 42.96 31.69
N ALA A 97 -81.51 42.70 32.81
CA ALA A 97 -81.34 43.64 33.92
C ALA A 97 -80.13 44.59 33.77
N LYS A 98 -79.22 44.34 32.80
CA LYS A 98 -77.94 45.09 32.66
C LYS A 98 -77.88 46.03 31.44
N THR A 99 -78.85 45.97 30.54
CA THR A 99 -78.94 46.81 29.33
C THR A 99 -80.10 47.80 29.35
N THR A 100 -80.64 48.03 30.55
CA THR A 100 -81.80 48.91 30.77
C THR A 100 -81.53 49.79 31.98
N ASP A 101 -81.72 51.10 31.83
CA ASP A 101 -81.92 51.97 32.98
C ASP A 101 -83.30 51.71 33.62
N GLU A 102 -83.62 52.43 34.70
CA GLU A 102 -84.82 52.29 35.53
C GLU A 102 -86.15 52.47 34.75
N ASN A 103 -86.08 52.82 33.45
CA ASN A 103 -87.19 52.98 32.52
C ASN A 103 -87.10 52.09 31.25
N GLY A 104 -86.09 51.22 31.12
CA GLY A 104 -86.06 50.19 30.07
C GLY A 104 -85.28 50.50 28.77
N ASN A 105 -84.33 51.44 28.73
CA ASN A 105 -83.56 51.74 27.49
C ASN A 105 -82.02 51.58 27.62
N ASP A 106 -81.39 51.25 26.47
CA ASP A 106 -79.97 50.88 26.25
C ASP A 106 -79.12 52.07 25.73
N THR A 107 -77.91 52.31 26.28
CA THR A 107 -77.12 53.56 26.04
C THR A 107 -75.62 53.35 25.78
N GLY A 108 -75.23 53.06 24.53
CA GLY A 108 -73.80 53.05 24.14
C GLY A 108 -73.51 53.45 22.70
N ALA A 109 -73.05 54.69 22.48
CA ALA A 109 -71.86 55.08 21.67
C ALA A 109 -71.92 56.58 21.27
N LYS A 110 -70.90 57.37 21.65
CA LYS A 110 -70.76 58.80 21.30
C LYS A 110 -69.47 59.10 20.50
N ASP A 111 -69.63 60.07 19.59
CA ASP A 111 -68.72 60.89 18.78
C ASP A 111 -68.39 60.50 17.33
N GLY A 112 -68.96 61.32 16.42
CA GLY A 112 -68.94 61.22 14.95
C GLY A 112 -70.35 61.29 14.37
N MET A 113 -71.29 60.58 15.01
CA MET A 113 -72.72 60.59 14.70
C MET A 113 -73.54 61.47 15.65
N ASP A 114 -72.94 61.95 16.73
CA ASP A 114 -73.65 62.64 17.80
C ASP A 114 -74.22 64.01 17.48
N GLN A 115 -73.69 64.74 16.51
CA GLN A 115 -74.28 66.03 16.16
C GLN A 115 -75.53 65.87 15.27
N VAL A 116 -75.75 64.69 14.70
CA VAL A 116 -76.90 64.37 13.83
C VAL A 116 -77.89 63.45 14.54
N VAL A 117 -77.42 62.45 15.29
CA VAL A 117 -78.26 61.55 16.10
C VAL A 117 -78.92 62.28 17.28
N THR A 118 -78.27 63.30 17.87
CA THR A 118 -78.91 64.13 18.91
C THR A 118 -80.07 64.96 18.33
N LYS A 119 -79.96 65.48 17.11
CA LYS A 119 -81.07 66.22 16.45
C LYS A 119 -82.23 65.30 16.04
N ILE A 120 -81.95 64.07 15.62
CA ILE A 120 -82.98 63.09 15.25
C ILE A 120 -83.68 62.52 16.49
N ASN A 121 -82.93 62.24 17.57
CA ASN A 121 -83.51 61.74 18.82
C ASN A 121 -84.30 62.80 19.58
N ASP A 122 -83.86 64.06 19.64
CA ASP A 122 -84.62 65.13 20.29
C ASP A 122 -85.98 65.36 19.61
N ASN A 123 -86.04 65.27 18.27
CA ASN A 123 -87.29 65.41 17.50
C ASN A 123 -88.21 64.18 17.59
N ASN A 124 -87.65 62.97 17.69
CA ASN A 124 -88.40 61.74 17.89
C ASN A 124 -88.96 61.62 19.32
N VAL A 125 -88.19 62.04 20.34
CA VAL A 125 -88.65 62.11 21.73
C VAL A 125 -89.77 63.14 21.87
N GLN A 126 -89.65 64.31 21.24
CA GLN A 126 -90.70 65.34 21.27
C GLN A 126 -91.99 64.88 20.55
N SER A 127 -91.87 64.18 19.42
CA SER A 127 -93.03 63.62 18.68
C SER A 127 -93.74 62.49 19.44
N ALA A 128 -92.99 61.65 20.16
CA ALA A 128 -93.57 60.61 21.02
C ALA A 128 -94.28 61.22 22.24
N HIS A 129 -93.70 62.26 22.85
CA HIS A 129 -94.30 63.00 23.97
C HIS A 129 -95.62 63.71 23.58
N ASP A 130 -95.68 64.26 22.37
CA ASP A 130 -96.87 64.90 21.82
C ASP A 130 -97.98 63.88 21.49
N HIS A 131 -97.64 62.70 20.96
CA HIS A 131 -98.60 61.60 20.76
C HIS A 131 -99.18 61.09 22.08
N MET A 132 -98.35 60.91 23.11
CA MET A 132 -98.81 60.50 24.45
C MET A 132 -99.68 61.55 25.13
N ARG A 133 -99.36 62.85 24.96
CA ARG A 133 -100.22 63.95 25.47
C ARG A 133 -101.54 64.03 24.72
N MET A 134 -101.56 63.82 23.41
CA MET A 134 -102.78 63.77 22.60
C MET A 134 -103.69 62.62 23.06
N ASP A 135 -103.15 61.42 23.25
CA ASP A 135 -103.92 60.26 23.70
C ASP A 135 -104.37 60.40 25.16
N GLY A 136 -103.57 61.03 26.02
CA GLY A 136 -103.96 61.40 27.38
C GLY A 136 -105.12 62.41 27.41
N TYR A 137 -105.11 63.44 26.56
CA TYR A 137 -106.21 64.38 26.44
C TYR A 137 -107.47 63.75 25.83
N LYS A 138 -107.33 62.81 24.88
CA LYS A 138 -108.44 62.02 24.32
C LYS A 138 -109.03 61.04 25.35
N ALA A 139 -108.20 60.42 26.17
CA ALA A 139 -108.64 59.53 27.25
C ALA A 139 -109.34 60.30 28.39
N LEU A 140 -108.81 61.47 28.78
CA LEU A 140 -109.47 62.38 29.71
C LEU A 140 -110.78 62.94 29.15
N ALA A 141 -110.86 63.23 27.84
CA ALA A 141 -112.10 63.61 27.19
C ALA A 141 -113.14 62.48 27.21
N ALA A 142 -112.71 61.23 27.04
CA ALA A 142 -113.56 60.05 27.14
C ALA A 142 -114.04 59.79 28.59
N GLN A 143 -113.18 60.00 29.59
CA GLN A 143 -113.55 59.93 31.00
C GLN A 143 -114.51 61.06 31.40
N ALA A 144 -114.28 62.29 30.94
CA ALA A 144 -115.17 63.43 31.15
C ALA A 144 -116.55 63.22 30.51
N ARG A 145 -116.61 62.62 29.30
CA ARG A 145 -117.87 62.18 28.68
C ARG A 145 -118.59 61.13 29.50
N ASN A 146 -117.87 60.13 30.02
CA ASN A 146 -118.47 59.08 30.85
C ASN A 146 -118.95 59.60 32.23
N ALA A 147 -118.42 60.73 32.70
CA ALA A 147 -118.86 61.40 33.92
C ALA A 147 -119.92 62.49 33.69
N GLY A 148 -120.39 62.70 32.44
CA GLY A 148 -121.45 63.66 32.10
C GLY A 148 -121.00 65.11 31.85
N PHE A 149 -119.69 65.37 31.78
CA PHE A 149 -119.07 66.69 31.58
C PHE A 149 -118.73 66.96 30.11
N GLU A 150 -119.75 67.19 29.27
CA GLU A 150 -119.61 67.31 27.81
C GLU A 150 -118.80 68.56 27.36
N LYS A 151 -118.79 69.60 28.19
CA LYS A 151 -118.13 70.88 27.88
C LYS A 151 -116.62 70.79 28.07
N GLU A 152 -116.19 70.13 29.13
CA GLU A 152 -114.80 69.80 29.44
C GLU A 152 -114.23 68.82 28.41
N ALA A 153 -115.03 67.84 27.96
CA ALA A 153 -114.61 66.90 26.91
C ALA A 153 -114.23 67.59 25.58
N LYS A 154 -114.99 68.61 25.15
CA LYS A 154 -114.67 69.37 23.94
C LYS A 154 -113.40 70.22 24.07
N GLN A 155 -113.14 70.76 25.26
CA GLN A 155 -111.91 71.54 25.51
C GLN A 155 -110.66 70.63 25.50
N LEU A 156 -110.79 69.40 25.97
CA LEU A 156 -109.72 68.40 25.94
C LEU A 156 -109.45 67.90 24.50
N GLU A 157 -110.49 67.74 23.67
CA GLU A 157 -110.34 67.42 22.24
C GLU A 157 -109.68 68.54 21.42
N ALA A 158 -109.98 69.80 21.72
CA ALA A 158 -109.34 70.93 21.06
C ALA A 158 -107.83 70.99 21.32
N LYS A 159 -107.40 70.73 22.56
CA LYS A 159 -105.97 70.61 22.91
C LYS A 159 -105.29 69.43 22.23
N ALA A 160 -106.00 68.31 22.04
CA ALA A 160 -105.48 67.17 21.29
C ALA A 160 -105.21 67.52 19.82
N ASN A 161 -106.06 68.34 19.18
CA ASN A 161 -105.87 68.77 17.79
C ASN A 161 -104.72 69.77 17.60
N GLU A 162 -104.48 70.66 18.57
CA GLU A 162 -103.38 71.62 18.52
C GLU A 162 -102.00 70.92 18.66
N ILE A 163 -101.94 69.82 19.40
CA ILE A 163 -100.75 68.97 19.51
C ILE A 163 -100.51 68.19 18.21
N TYR A 164 -101.58 67.76 17.53
CA TYR A 164 -101.48 67.04 16.24
C TYR A 164 -100.83 67.86 15.12
N GLN A 165 -101.15 69.16 15.00
CA GLN A 165 -100.59 70.01 13.94
C GLN A 165 -99.07 70.24 14.09
N ARG A 166 -98.60 70.38 15.34
CA ARG A 166 -97.17 70.54 15.67
C ARG A 166 -96.32 69.32 15.29
N SER A 167 -96.90 68.12 15.44
CA SER A 167 -96.30 66.84 15.01
C SER A 167 -96.13 66.71 13.49
N VAL A 168 -96.96 67.40 12.69
CA VAL A 168 -96.88 67.35 11.23
C VAL A 168 -95.74 68.22 10.69
N GLU A 169 -95.49 69.39 11.30
CA GLU A 169 -94.39 70.28 10.90
C GLU A 169 -93.02 69.69 11.25
N ASN A 170 -92.85 69.10 12.44
CA ASN A 170 -91.61 68.43 12.84
C ASN A 170 -91.22 67.27 11.89
N ARG A 171 -92.19 66.60 11.26
CA ARG A 171 -91.92 65.52 10.28
C ARG A 171 -91.40 66.01 8.93
N LYS A 172 -91.67 67.25 8.51
CA LYS A 172 -91.12 67.80 7.26
C LYS A 172 -89.64 68.14 7.37
N GLN A 173 -89.19 68.57 8.54
CA GLN A 173 -87.79 68.95 8.79
C GLN A 173 -86.86 67.72 8.82
N LEU A 174 -87.36 66.58 9.34
CA LEU A 174 -86.69 65.27 9.31
C LEU A 174 -86.37 64.75 7.89
N GLY A 175 -87.14 65.16 6.87
CA GLY A 175 -86.90 64.76 5.48
C GLY A 175 -85.72 65.48 4.82
N GLY A 176 -85.42 66.73 5.23
CA GLY A 176 -84.31 67.51 4.68
C GLY A 176 -82.95 67.09 5.23
N ASP A 177 -82.89 66.75 6.52
CA ASP A 177 -81.64 66.34 7.19
C ASP A 177 -81.14 64.94 6.72
N TYR A 178 -82.02 64.10 6.16
CA TYR A 178 -81.67 62.76 5.68
C TYR A 178 -80.86 62.76 4.36
N ASP A 179 -81.08 63.76 3.49
CA ASP A 179 -80.43 63.83 2.17
C ASP A 179 -78.98 64.35 2.24
N GLU A 180 -78.64 65.18 3.23
CA GLU A 180 -77.26 65.64 3.45
C GLU A 180 -76.35 64.52 3.98
N VAL A 181 -76.87 63.68 4.88
CA VAL A 181 -76.14 62.52 5.42
C VAL A 181 -75.79 61.51 4.33
N ARG A 182 -76.68 61.31 3.36
CA ARG A 182 -76.47 60.39 2.23
C ARG A 182 -75.30 60.84 1.33
N LYS A 183 -75.23 62.14 1.00
CA LYS A 183 -74.14 62.69 0.17
C LYS A 183 -72.77 62.60 0.84
N HIS A 184 -72.71 62.75 2.16
CA HIS A 184 -71.46 62.61 2.91
C HIS A 184 -70.93 61.16 2.88
N ASN A 185 -71.82 60.17 3.05
CA ASN A 185 -71.45 58.75 3.02
C ASN A 185 -70.99 58.27 1.63
N ASP A 186 -71.62 58.74 0.55
CA ASP A 186 -71.22 58.33 -0.80
C ASP A 186 -69.81 58.84 -1.17
N ASN A 187 -69.43 60.05 -0.72
CA ASN A 187 -68.08 60.58 -0.93
C ASN A 187 -67.01 59.84 -0.11
N MET A 188 -67.32 59.44 1.12
CA MET A 188 -66.41 58.65 1.96
C MET A 188 -66.13 57.26 1.36
N ARG A 189 -67.13 56.62 0.73
CA ARG A 189 -66.97 55.31 0.10
C ARG A 189 -66.03 55.34 -1.10
N ILE A 190 -66.15 56.37 -1.95
CA ILE A 190 -65.31 56.52 -3.16
C ILE A 190 -63.82 56.68 -2.80
N GLU A 191 -63.51 57.42 -1.74
CA GLU A 191 -62.12 57.63 -1.33
C GLU A 191 -61.50 56.40 -0.65
N GLN A 192 -62.32 55.59 0.01
CA GLN A 192 -61.91 54.33 0.62
C GLN A 192 -61.59 53.25 -0.42
N ASP A 193 -62.34 53.19 -1.53
CA ASP A 193 -62.07 52.28 -2.65
C ASP A 193 -60.75 52.64 -3.36
N ARG A 194 -60.46 53.94 -3.54
CA ARG A 194 -59.21 54.44 -4.16
C ARG A 194 -57.95 54.06 -3.37
N ILE A 195 -58.00 54.15 -2.04
CA ILE A 195 -56.88 53.80 -1.15
C ILE A 195 -56.64 52.28 -1.14
N THR A 196 -57.71 51.49 -1.24
CA THR A 196 -57.66 50.03 -1.21
C THR A 196 -57.02 49.47 -2.49
N ASP A 197 -57.37 50.02 -3.66
CA ASP A 197 -56.78 49.60 -4.94
C ASP A 197 -55.30 49.97 -5.09
N GLY A 198 -54.89 51.17 -4.62
CA GLY A 198 -53.49 51.59 -4.67
C GLY A 198 -52.55 50.70 -3.83
N ARG A 199 -52.99 50.27 -2.63
CA ARG A 199 -52.23 49.35 -1.77
C ARG A 199 -52.17 47.94 -2.33
N SER A 200 -53.24 47.48 -3.00
CA SER A 200 -53.31 46.16 -3.63
C SER A 200 -52.29 46.00 -4.78
N ILE A 201 -52.10 47.05 -5.59
CA ILE A 201 -51.16 47.04 -6.72
C ILE A 201 -49.70 47.03 -6.25
N GLN A 202 -49.34 47.87 -5.26
CA GLN A 202 -47.99 47.90 -4.70
C GLN A 202 -47.60 46.58 -4.01
N ASN A 203 -48.54 45.94 -3.32
CA ASN A 203 -48.30 44.65 -2.69
C ASN A 203 -48.09 43.53 -3.73
N LYS A 204 -48.85 43.52 -4.84
CA LYS A 204 -48.63 42.54 -5.93
C LYS A 204 -47.25 42.69 -6.59
N GLN A 205 -46.77 43.92 -6.79
CA GLN A 205 -45.44 44.15 -7.36
C GLN A 205 -44.31 43.62 -6.45
N LYS A 206 -44.37 43.93 -5.14
CA LYS A 206 -43.39 43.41 -4.17
C LYS A 206 -43.42 41.89 -4.05
N VAL A 207 -44.60 41.28 -4.12
CA VAL A 207 -44.74 39.81 -4.11
C VAL A 207 -44.08 39.19 -5.35
N ASN A 208 -44.27 39.78 -6.53
CA ASN A 208 -43.64 39.29 -7.77
C ASN A 208 -42.11 39.44 -7.75
N GLU A 209 -41.59 40.56 -7.24
CA GLU A 209 -40.14 40.77 -7.08
C GLU A 209 -39.53 39.78 -6.08
N ASN A 210 -40.21 39.51 -4.96
CA ASN A 210 -39.77 38.53 -3.99
C ASN A 210 -39.83 37.10 -4.56
N SER A 211 -40.86 36.76 -5.34
CA SER A 211 -40.95 35.47 -6.04
C SER A 211 -39.75 35.26 -6.96
N LYS A 212 -39.42 36.27 -7.77
CA LYS A 212 -38.27 36.20 -8.69
C LYS A 212 -36.94 36.02 -7.94
N ARG A 213 -36.75 36.71 -6.81
CA ARG A 213 -35.55 36.55 -5.97
C ARG A 213 -35.45 35.16 -5.35
N ILE A 214 -36.59 34.57 -4.98
CA ILE A 214 -36.66 33.19 -4.46
C ILE A 214 -36.27 32.21 -5.58
N ASP A 215 -36.82 32.39 -6.78
CA ASP A 215 -36.50 31.54 -7.93
C ASP A 215 -35.00 31.61 -8.31
N ASP A 216 -34.43 32.82 -8.35
CA ASP A 216 -32.99 33.02 -8.59
C ASP A 216 -32.11 32.39 -7.50
N THR A 217 -32.59 32.39 -6.24
CA THR A 217 -31.87 31.76 -5.12
C THR A 217 -31.94 30.24 -5.21
N ASN A 218 -33.11 29.70 -5.54
CA ASN A 218 -33.30 28.26 -5.73
C ASN A 218 -32.47 27.72 -6.90
N ALA A 219 -32.36 28.46 -8.01
CA ALA A 219 -31.50 28.09 -9.12
C ALA A 219 -30.02 27.98 -8.71
N LYS A 220 -29.52 28.94 -7.91
CA LYS A 220 -28.14 28.90 -7.38
C LYS A 220 -27.91 27.74 -6.41
N ILE A 221 -28.93 27.40 -5.60
CA ILE A 221 -28.89 26.25 -4.70
C ILE A 221 -28.82 24.96 -5.52
N ASP A 222 -29.64 24.82 -6.57
CA ASP A 222 -29.63 23.66 -7.45
C ASP A 222 -28.29 23.47 -8.16
N ASP A 223 -27.69 24.56 -8.64
CA ASP A 223 -26.36 24.51 -9.26
C ASP A 223 -25.27 24.09 -8.24
N SER A 224 -25.37 24.56 -7.00
CA SER A 224 -24.47 24.15 -5.91
C SER A 224 -24.66 22.68 -5.53
N ILE A 225 -25.90 22.19 -5.51
CA ILE A 225 -26.22 20.77 -5.28
C ILE A 225 -25.67 19.90 -6.41
N LYS A 226 -25.84 20.31 -7.68
CA LYS A 226 -25.28 19.59 -8.83
C LYS A 226 -23.75 19.54 -8.78
N ALA A 227 -23.10 20.65 -8.44
CA ALA A 227 -21.65 20.68 -8.26
C ALA A 227 -21.18 19.76 -7.11
N GLY A 228 -21.90 19.76 -5.99
CA GLY A 228 -21.65 18.84 -4.87
C GLY A 228 -21.83 17.37 -5.26
N ALA A 229 -22.89 17.05 -6.01
CA ALA A 229 -23.14 15.70 -6.52
C ALA A 229 -22.05 15.22 -7.49
N ALA A 230 -21.55 16.11 -8.36
CA ALA A 230 -20.42 15.81 -9.23
C ALA A 230 -19.14 15.52 -8.44
N GLY A 231 -18.85 16.32 -7.39
CA GLY A 231 -17.72 16.08 -6.49
C GLY A 231 -17.82 14.74 -5.73
N ILE A 232 -19.02 14.38 -5.27
CA ILE A 232 -19.30 13.08 -4.63
C ILE A 232 -19.08 11.93 -5.62
N ALA A 233 -19.52 12.08 -6.87
CA ALA A 233 -19.30 11.08 -7.91
C ALA A 233 -17.81 10.88 -8.23
N THR A 234 -17.03 11.96 -8.31
CA THR A 234 -15.57 11.90 -8.47
C THR A 234 -14.90 11.19 -7.28
N ASN A 235 -15.28 11.55 -6.05
CA ASN A 235 -14.76 10.90 -4.85
C ASN A 235 -15.10 9.41 -4.80
N ARG A 236 -16.30 9.01 -5.23
CA ARG A 236 -16.70 7.61 -5.34
C ARG A 236 -15.80 6.83 -6.30
N VAL A 237 -15.50 7.39 -7.48
CA VAL A 237 -14.60 6.75 -8.45
C VAL A 237 -13.19 6.58 -7.86
N SER A 238 -12.68 7.58 -7.13
CA SER A 238 -11.39 7.46 -6.43
C SER A 238 -11.41 6.42 -5.30
N ILE A 239 -12.51 6.32 -4.54
CA ILE A 239 -12.69 5.29 -3.50
C ILE A 239 -12.71 3.90 -4.14
N GLU A 240 -13.43 3.70 -5.25
CA GLU A 240 -13.47 2.43 -5.98
C GLU A 240 -12.09 2.04 -6.54
N LYS A 241 -11.31 3.01 -7.03
CA LYS A 241 -9.92 2.79 -7.47
C LYS A 241 -9.02 2.38 -6.30
N ASN A 242 -9.16 3.03 -5.15
CA ASN A 242 -8.40 2.70 -3.94
C ASN A 242 -8.79 1.32 -3.38
N ALA A 243 -10.08 0.97 -3.40
CA ALA A 243 -10.55 -0.34 -2.99
C ALA A 243 -9.94 -1.46 -3.87
N LYS A 244 -9.93 -1.28 -5.20
CA LYS A 244 -9.26 -2.23 -6.11
C LYS A 244 -7.76 -2.34 -5.84
N ALA A 245 -7.08 -1.24 -5.52
CA ALA A 245 -5.67 -1.25 -5.17
C ALA A 245 -5.39 -1.98 -3.83
N ILE A 246 -6.27 -1.81 -2.84
CA ILE A 246 -6.22 -2.53 -1.56
C ILE A 246 -6.41 -4.03 -1.78
N ASP A 247 -7.36 -4.42 -2.64
CA ASP A 247 -7.59 -5.82 -2.98
C ASP A 247 -6.38 -6.46 -3.66
N ALA A 248 -5.78 -5.76 -4.63
CA ALA A 248 -4.56 -6.20 -5.31
C ALA A 248 -3.37 -6.32 -4.33
N ASN A 249 -3.24 -5.39 -3.39
CA ASN A 249 -2.21 -5.45 -2.35
C ASN A 249 -2.44 -6.59 -1.36
N THR A 250 -3.70 -6.88 -1.03
CA THR A 250 -4.07 -8.02 -0.18
C THR A 250 -3.73 -9.34 -0.86
N GLN A 251 -4.05 -9.49 -2.15
CA GLN A 251 -3.67 -10.65 -2.94
C GLN A 251 -2.14 -10.83 -3.02
N ARG A 252 -1.39 -9.74 -3.21
CA ARG A 252 0.08 -9.77 -3.16
C ARG A 252 0.60 -10.18 -1.79
N SER A 253 0.01 -9.70 -0.71
CA SER A 253 0.40 -10.07 0.66
C SER A 253 0.17 -11.57 0.92
N THR A 254 -0.97 -12.10 0.51
CA THR A 254 -1.28 -13.54 0.63
C THR A 254 -0.29 -14.38 -0.19
N LYS A 255 0.04 -13.95 -1.41
CA LYS A 255 1.06 -14.61 -2.23
C LYS A 255 2.43 -14.58 -1.54
N ASN A 256 2.86 -13.41 -1.04
CA ASN A 256 4.12 -13.29 -0.31
C ASN A 256 4.17 -14.19 0.94
N GLN A 257 3.05 -14.37 1.65
CA GLN A 257 2.97 -15.32 2.77
C GLN A 257 3.14 -16.78 2.32
N SER A 258 2.56 -17.16 1.18
CA SER A 258 2.76 -18.47 0.56
C SER A 258 4.22 -18.69 0.16
N ASP A 259 4.83 -17.71 -0.51
CA ASP A 259 6.22 -17.76 -0.95
C ASP A 259 7.18 -17.87 0.27
N ILE A 260 6.90 -17.15 1.36
CA ILE A 260 7.65 -17.26 2.63
C ILE A 260 7.52 -18.66 3.24
N LYS A 261 6.34 -19.26 3.19
CA LYS A 261 6.12 -20.63 3.68
C LYS A 261 6.92 -21.63 2.85
N GLU A 262 6.90 -21.50 1.53
CA GLU A 262 7.66 -22.35 0.61
C GLU A 262 9.18 -22.23 0.84
N ILE A 263 9.69 -21.01 1.04
CA ILE A 263 11.09 -20.78 1.41
C ILE A 263 11.43 -21.50 2.72
N ARG A 264 10.57 -21.43 3.74
CA ARG A 264 10.79 -22.11 5.03
C ARG A 264 10.78 -23.63 4.88
N ASP A 265 9.85 -24.16 4.10
CA ASP A 265 9.74 -25.60 3.84
C ASP A 265 11.01 -26.09 3.09
N ASN A 266 11.49 -25.33 2.11
CA ASN A 266 12.75 -25.60 1.41
C ASN A 266 13.98 -25.54 2.32
N GLN A 267 14.04 -24.56 3.25
CA GLN A 267 15.12 -24.47 4.25
C GLN A 267 15.13 -25.69 5.18
N ASN A 268 13.97 -26.16 5.62
CA ASN A 268 13.84 -27.36 6.44
C ASN A 268 14.24 -28.62 5.69
N GLU A 269 13.89 -28.73 4.40
CA GLU A 269 14.30 -29.86 3.56
C GLU A 269 15.82 -29.85 3.31
N PHE A 270 16.40 -28.68 3.07
CA PHE A 270 17.85 -28.50 2.96
C PHE A 270 18.58 -28.91 4.26
N ALA A 271 18.07 -28.50 5.42
CA ALA A 271 18.63 -28.89 6.71
C ALA A 271 18.58 -30.43 6.93
N LYS A 272 17.50 -31.10 6.52
CA LYS A 272 17.43 -32.57 6.52
C LYS A 272 18.45 -33.19 5.58
N SER A 273 18.59 -32.67 4.37
CA SER A 273 19.57 -33.17 3.39
C SER A 273 21.01 -33.08 3.92
N ILE A 274 21.36 -31.98 4.60
CA ILE A 274 22.66 -31.84 5.27
C ILE A 274 22.84 -32.91 6.36
N SER A 275 21.82 -33.13 7.19
CA SER A 275 21.86 -34.16 8.23
C SER A 275 22.03 -35.57 7.65
N ASP A 276 21.35 -35.87 6.54
CA ASP A 276 21.44 -37.17 5.87
C ASP A 276 22.82 -37.40 5.25
N VAL A 277 23.41 -36.35 4.66
CA VAL A 277 24.79 -36.39 4.13
C VAL A 277 25.79 -36.58 5.27
N ALA A 278 25.63 -35.88 6.39
CA ALA A 278 26.48 -36.05 7.57
C ALA A 278 26.40 -37.48 8.12
N ASN A 279 25.19 -38.04 8.24
CA ASN A 279 24.98 -39.42 8.70
C ASN A 279 25.57 -40.45 7.73
N LYS A 280 25.42 -40.26 6.42
CA LYS A 280 26.08 -41.11 5.40
C LYS A 280 27.60 -41.02 5.47
N GLY A 281 28.14 -39.82 5.74
CA GLY A 281 29.57 -39.62 5.96
C GLY A 281 30.10 -40.37 7.19
N ILE A 282 29.34 -40.36 8.29
CA ILE A 282 29.67 -41.13 9.50
C ILE A 282 29.66 -42.64 9.21
N GLU A 283 28.64 -43.15 8.52
CA GLU A 283 28.56 -44.58 8.20
C GLU A 283 29.64 -45.01 7.21
N THR A 284 29.98 -44.15 6.24
CA THR A 284 31.10 -44.40 5.31
C THR A 284 32.43 -44.48 6.05
N ASN A 285 32.67 -43.59 7.02
CA ASN A 285 33.87 -43.62 7.85
C ASN A 285 33.92 -44.85 8.76
N LYS A 286 32.77 -45.30 9.27
CA LYS A 286 32.66 -46.54 10.05
C LYS A 286 32.98 -47.76 9.20
N ILE A 287 32.42 -47.87 7.99
CA ILE A 287 32.75 -48.93 7.03
C ILE A 287 34.24 -48.90 6.66
N ALA A 288 34.82 -47.72 6.43
CA ALA A 288 36.24 -47.58 6.13
C ALA A 288 37.14 -48.03 7.30
N ARG A 289 36.73 -47.74 8.55
CA ARG A 289 37.42 -48.20 9.75
C ARG A 289 37.34 -49.73 9.91
N GLU A 290 36.16 -50.31 9.73
CA GLU A 290 35.97 -51.77 9.77
C GLU A 290 36.76 -52.47 8.65
N ALA A 291 36.87 -51.87 7.46
CA ALA A 291 37.69 -52.37 6.37
C ALA A 291 39.20 -52.33 6.71
N ASN A 292 39.67 -51.26 7.35
CA ASN A 292 41.05 -51.17 7.82
C ASN A 292 41.35 -52.19 8.92
N GLU A 293 40.45 -52.38 9.88
CA GLU A 293 40.59 -53.38 10.95
C GLU A 293 40.67 -54.80 10.35
N ARG A 294 39.80 -55.13 9.37
CA ARG A 294 39.88 -56.40 8.62
C ARG A 294 41.15 -56.54 7.79
N SER A 295 41.69 -55.45 7.25
CA SER A 295 42.96 -55.47 6.51
C SER A 295 44.12 -55.83 7.43
N VAL A 296 44.17 -55.26 8.63
CA VAL A 296 45.19 -55.59 9.65
C VAL A 296 45.06 -57.06 10.10
N GLU A 297 43.84 -57.55 10.31
CA GLU A 297 43.62 -58.98 10.62
C GLU A 297 44.05 -59.90 9.47
N ASN A 298 43.78 -59.50 8.22
CA ASN A 298 44.20 -60.26 7.05
C ASN A 298 45.73 -60.28 6.90
N GLU A 299 46.44 -59.18 7.18
CA GLU A 299 47.91 -59.16 7.21
C GLU A 299 48.47 -60.11 8.28
N GLN A 300 47.87 -60.16 9.47
CA GLN A 300 48.26 -61.12 10.51
C GLN A 300 48.00 -62.57 10.08
N ARG A 301 46.88 -62.85 9.42
CA ARG A 301 46.57 -64.18 8.88
C ARG A 301 47.53 -64.59 7.77
N ILE A 302 47.90 -63.67 6.87
CA ILE A 302 48.91 -63.90 5.83
C ILE A 302 50.26 -64.23 6.48
N GLY A 303 50.70 -63.46 7.48
CA GLY A 303 51.95 -63.74 8.20
C GLY A 303 51.97 -65.10 8.93
N ASN A 304 50.82 -65.57 9.41
CA ASN A 304 50.70 -66.91 9.98
C ASN A 304 50.73 -68.00 8.91
N ILE A 305 50.05 -67.79 7.77
CA ILE A 305 50.10 -68.70 6.62
C ILE A 305 51.52 -68.82 6.06
N GLU A 306 52.27 -67.72 5.99
CA GLU A 306 53.67 -67.72 5.55
C GLU A 306 54.57 -68.52 6.49
N LYS A 307 54.36 -68.43 7.81
CA LYS A 307 55.06 -69.27 8.80
C LYS A 307 54.71 -70.75 8.64
N ASP A 308 53.43 -71.07 8.48
CA ASP A 308 52.96 -72.45 8.29
C ASP A 308 53.48 -73.04 6.97
N ASN A 309 53.51 -72.26 5.90
CA ASN A 309 54.09 -72.67 4.62
C ASN A 309 55.60 -72.92 4.75
N LYS A 310 56.33 -72.08 5.48
CA LYS A 310 57.76 -72.32 5.73
C LYS A 310 58.01 -73.62 6.50
N VAL A 311 57.22 -73.89 7.54
CA VAL A 311 57.28 -75.17 8.29
C VAL A 311 56.95 -76.35 7.37
N ARG A 312 55.97 -76.20 6.48
CA ARG A 312 55.59 -77.23 5.52
C ARG A 312 56.68 -77.46 4.47
N ASP A 313 57.33 -76.41 3.99
CA ASP A 313 58.43 -76.50 3.02
C ASP A 313 59.67 -77.17 3.65
N ASP A 314 59.98 -76.85 4.90
CA ASP A 314 61.05 -77.52 5.66
C ASP A 314 60.74 -79.02 5.86
N ALA A 315 59.48 -79.37 6.16
CA ALA A 315 59.02 -80.76 6.27
C ALA A 315 59.05 -81.50 4.91
N LEU A 316 58.68 -80.84 3.82
CA LEU A 316 58.77 -81.39 2.46
C LEU A 316 60.22 -81.63 2.06
N LYS A 317 61.13 -80.71 2.40
CA LYS A 317 62.57 -80.87 2.18
C LYS A 317 63.15 -82.04 2.97
N SER A 318 62.78 -82.19 4.24
CA SER A 318 63.15 -83.36 5.05
C SER A 318 62.63 -84.66 4.45
N THR A 319 61.38 -84.66 3.95
CA THR A 319 60.78 -85.83 3.32
C THR A 319 61.48 -86.17 2.00
N ALA A 320 61.87 -85.18 1.20
CA ALA A 320 62.63 -85.37 -0.03
C ALA A 320 64.04 -85.94 0.24
N ASP A 321 64.70 -85.49 1.31
CA ASP A 321 66.00 -86.03 1.75
C ASP A 321 65.88 -87.50 2.18
N ASP A 322 64.79 -87.87 2.87
CA ASP A 322 64.54 -89.25 3.30
C ASP A 322 64.15 -90.17 2.13
N ILE A 323 63.37 -89.67 1.15
CA ILE A 323 63.11 -90.36 -0.12
C ILE A 323 64.44 -90.63 -0.84
N THR A 324 65.33 -89.64 -0.92
CA THR A 324 66.65 -89.80 -1.58
C THR A 324 67.52 -90.84 -0.86
N LYS A 325 67.47 -90.93 0.47
CA LYS A 325 68.17 -91.99 1.23
C LYS A 325 67.57 -93.37 0.97
N LEU A 326 66.24 -93.46 0.89
CA LEU A 326 65.54 -94.71 0.59
C LEU A 326 65.86 -95.19 -0.83
N ASP A 327 65.91 -94.28 -1.80
CA ASP A 327 66.23 -94.59 -3.19
C ASP A 327 67.63 -95.19 -3.33
N LYS A 328 68.63 -94.59 -2.64
CA LYS A 328 69.98 -95.17 -2.54
C LYS A 328 69.99 -96.58 -1.93
N LYS A 329 69.18 -96.83 -0.89
CA LYS A 329 69.05 -98.17 -0.29
C LYS A 329 68.37 -99.17 -1.24
N ILE A 330 67.38 -98.74 -2.01
CA ILE A 330 66.70 -99.57 -3.02
C ILE A 330 67.69 -99.99 -4.11
N ASP A 331 68.50 -99.05 -4.61
CA ASP A 331 69.55 -99.33 -5.58
C ASP A 331 70.61 -100.30 -5.06
N GLU A 332 71.01 -100.15 -3.80
CA GLU A 332 71.94 -101.07 -3.15
C GLU A 332 71.34 -102.48 -2.99
N ASN A 333 70.08 -102.57 -2.57
CA ASN A 333 69.35 -103.84 -2.52
C ASN A 333 69.18 -104.49 -3.90
N ARG A 334 68.96 -103.69 -4.96
CA ARG A 334 68.94 -104.20 -6.35
C ARG A 334 70.28 -104.81 -6.73
N ARG A 335 71.40 -104.10 -6.51
CA ARG A 335 72.74 -104.64 -6.78
C ARG A 335 73.03 -105.95 -6.04
N VAL A 336 72.62 -106.05 -4.78
CA VAL A 336 72.76 -107.30 -3.99
C VAL A 336 71.89 -108.43 -4.55
N THR A 337 70.67 -108.10 -4.98
CA THR A 337 69.73 -109.06 -5.56
C THR A 337 70.23 -109.59 -6.91
N ASP A 338 70.71 -108.71 -7.79
CA ASP A 338 71.27 -109.09 -9.09
C ASP A 338 72.50 -109.99 -8.94
N LYS A 339 73.36 -109.71 -7.95
CA LYS A 339 74.50 -110.56 -7.61
C LYS A 339 74.07 -111.96 -7.14
N ARG A 340 73.00 -112.05 -6.33
CA ARG A 340 72.43 -113.35 -5.87
C ARG A 340 71.78 -114.12 -7.01
N ILE A 341 71.11 -113.44 -7.94
CA ILE A 341 70.53 -114.07 -9.14
C ILE A 341 71.64 -114.68 -10.00
N GLY A 342 72.72 -113.94 -10.29
CA GLY A 342 73.85 -114.48 -11.05
C GLY A 342 74.51 -115.70 -10.38
N GLN A 343 74.65 -115.69 -9.06
CA GLN A 343 75.18 -116.85 -8.31
C GLN A 343 74.24 -118.07 -8.38
N ASN A 344 72.92 -117.86 -8.37
CA ASN A 344 71.95 -118.94 -8.47
C ASN A 344 71.85 -119.52 -9.88
N GLU A 345 71.99 -118.71 -10.93
CA GLU A 345 72.06 -119.18 -12.32
C GLU A 345 73.26 -120.09 -12.56
N GLU A 346 74.43 -119.75 -11.97
CA GLU A 346 75.64 -120.58 -12.05
C GLU A 346 75.46 -121.93 -11.31
N ARG A 347 74.83 -121.92 -10.13
CA ARG A 347 74.48 -123.15 -9.39
C ARG A 347 73.51 -124.04 -10.16
N TYR A 348 72.50 -123.45 -10.80
CA TYR A 348 71.51 -124.21 -11.59
C TYR A 348 72.17 -124.95 -12.76
N LYS A 349 73.17 -124.35 -13.42
CA LYS A 349 73.97 -125.01 -14.46
C LYS A 349 74.78 -126.19 -13.91
N GLN A 350 75.34 -126.06 -12.72
CA GLN A 350 76.11 -127.14 -12.07
C GLN A 350 75.23 -128.32 -11.66
N ASP A 351 74.07 -128.04 -11.05
CA ASP A 351 73.11 -129.06 -10.60
C ASP A 351 72.51 -129.84 -11.80
N LYS A 352 72.20 -129.14 -12.91
CA LYS A 352 71.72 -129.78 -14.14
C LYS A 352 72.73 -130.77 -14.72
N ASN A 353 74.01 -130.40 -14.79
CA ASN A 353 75.07 -131.27 -15.32
C ASN A 353 75.34 -132.49 -14.41
N ALA A 354 75.16 -132.35 -13.09
CA ALA A 354 75.30 -133.45 -12.14
C ALA A 354 74.17 -134.50 -12.29
N LEU A 355 72.93 -134.05 -12.53
CA LEU A 355 71.77 -134.93 -12.74
C LEU A 355 71.85 -135.71 -14.07
N GLU A 356 72.33 -135.09 -15.15
CA GLU A 356 72.53 -135.79 -16.44
C GLU A 356 73.62 -136.89 -16.36
N LYS A 357 74.59 -136.75 -15.46
CA LYS A 357 75.60 -137.78 -15.19
C LYS A 357 75.03 -138.94 -14.37
N ALA A 358 74.29 -138.64 -13.30
CA ALA A 358 73.67 -139.66 -12.43
C ALA A 358 72.66 -140.55 -13.17
N ALA A 359 71.91 -139.99 -14.13
CA ALA A 359 70.94 -140.75 -14.92
C ALA A 359 71.59 -141.81 -15.85
N LYS A 360 72.83 -141.59 -16.30
CA LYS A 360 73.55 -142.55 -17.17
C LYS A 360 74.17 -143.71 -16.40
N ASP A 361 74.52 -143.51 -15.13
CA ASP A 361 75.12 -144.55 -14.29
C ASP A 361 74.07 -145.55 -13.78
N TYR A 362 72.82 -145.10 -13.57
CA TYR A 362 71.70 -145.95 -13.11
C TYR A 362 71.20 -146.95 -14.17
N ASP A 363 71.18 -146.57 -15.46
CA ASP A 363 70.72 -147.43 -16.57
C ASP A 363 71.65 -148.63 -16.83
N LYS A 364 72.91 -148.54 -16.39
CA LYS A 364 73.92 -149.60 -16.53
C LYS A 364 73.80 -150.70 -15.48
N GLN A 365 73.23 -150.39 -14.30
CA GLN A 365 73.14 -151.30 -13.15
C GLN A 365 71.94 -152.26 -13.24
N VAL A 366 70.82 -151.82 -13.83
CA VAL A 366 69.58 -152.60 -13.92
C VAL A 366 69.67 -153.76 -14.93
N ARG A 367 70.54 -153.67 -15.96
CA ARG A 367 70.69 -154.73 -16.97
C ARG A 367 71.44 -155.98 -16.48
N SER A 368 72.27 -155.89 -15.45
CA SER A 368 73.05 -157.02 -14.95
C SER A 368 72.29 -157.95 -13.99
N GLU A 369 71.18 -157.49 -13.40
CA GLU A 369 70.43 -158.25 -12.37
C GLU A 369 69.35 -159.17 -12.96
N PHE A 370 68.94 -158.97 -14.22
CA PHE A 370 67.84 -159.72 -14.85
C PHE A 370 68.25 -161.11 -15.38
N GLU A 371 69.51 -161.32 -15.76
CA GLU A 371 70.00 -162.61 -16.31
C GLU A 371 70.13 -163.73 -15.24
N GLN A 372 70.05 -163.40 -13.95
CA GLN A 372 70.27 -164.34 -12.85
C GLN A 372 68.99 -165.08 -12.40
N TRP A 373 67.80 -164.53 -12.64
CA TRP A 373 66.53 -165.04 -12.11
C TRP A 373 65.91 -166.18 -12.94
N GLU A 374 66.28 -166.32 -14.21
CA GLU A 374 65.67 -167.28 -15.15
C GLU A 374 66.11 -168.74 -14.93
N ASN A 375 67.26 -168.95 -14.27
CA ASN A 375 67.85 -170.28 -14.05
C ASN A 375 67.24 -171.05 -12.86
N ASP A 376 66.64 -170.37 -11.89
CA ASP A 376 66.15 -170.99 -10.64
C ASP A 376 64.75 -171.61 -10.76
N ALA A 377 63.95 -171.20 -11.75
CA ALA A 377 62.55 -171.62 -11.88
C ALA A 377 62.35 -173.07 -12.38
N LYS A 378 63.33 -173.67 -13.06
CA LYS A 378 63.19 -175.01 -13.67
C LYS A 378 63.25 -176.19 -12.70
N LYS A 379 63.69 -176.00 -11.45
CA LYS A 379 64.03 -177.10 -10.52
C LYS A 379 62.88 -177.56 -9.60
N TYR A 380 61.80 -176.80 -9.48
CA TYR A 380 60.78 -177.05 -8.44
C TYR A 380 59.58 -177.90 -8.89
N VAL A 381 59.39 -178.10 -10.21
CA VAL A 381 58.18 -178.74 -10.76
C VAL A 381 58.20 -180.28 -10.62
N ASP A 382 59.35 -180.92 -10.47
CA ASP A 382 59.44 -182.39 -10.58
C ASP A 382 59.08 -183.18 -9.29
N ASP A 383 58.97 -182.55 -8.12
CA ASP A 383 59.16 -183.27 -6.84
C ASP A 383 57.89 -183.72 -6.07
N LYS A 384 56.67 -183.38 -6.50
CA LYS A 384 55.49 -183.56 -5.61
C LYS A 384 54.31 -184.41 -6.11
N ILE A 385 54.48 -185.17 -7.19
CA ILE A 385 53.44 -186.07 -7.75
C ILE A 385 53.24 -187.41 -6.99
N LYS A 386 53.90 -187.71 -5.85
CA LYS A 386 53.84 -189.07 -5.25
C LYS A 386 53.10 -189.22 -3.91
N ASN A 387 51.77 -189.10 -3.97
CA ASN A 387 50.77 -189.90 -3.21
C ASN A 387 50.81 -190.00 -1.66
N GLY A 388 49.71 -189.58 -1.04
CA GLY A 388 48.89 -190.40 -0.12
C GLY A 388 49.57 -191.51 0.69
N GLN A 389 50.17 -191.12 1.81
CA GLN A 389 50.17 -191.91 3.05
C GLN A 389 49.42 -191.10 4.13
N ASP A 390 48.27 -190.53 3.77
CA ASP A 390 46.94 -191.13 3.99
C ASP A 390 46.49 -191.10 5.46
N GLY A 391 45.39 -190.38 5.68
CA GLY A 391 44.48 -190.54 6.81
C GLY A 391 44.83 -189.77 8.09
N ARG A 392 46.10 -189.62 8.45
CA ARG A 392 46.47 -188.94 9.72
C ARG A 392 46.62 -187.41 9.61
N ASP A 393 46.77 -186.87 8.41
CA ASP A 393 46.86 -185.42 8.18
C ASP A 393 45.51 -184.70 8.05
N VAL A 394 44.38 -185.43 7.96
CA VAL A 394 43.04 -184.80 7.81
C VAL A 394 42.65 -184.00 9.07
N ASN A 395 42.94 -184.52 10.27
CA ASN A 395 42.73 -183.77 11.52
C ASN A 395 43.72 -182.59 11.70
N ARG A 396 44.84 -182.58 10.97
CA ARG A 396 45.76 -181.42 10.93
C ARG A 396 45.22 -180.34 9.99
N GLY A 397 44.59 -180.73 8.89
CA GLY A 397 43.95 -179.83 7.92
C GLY A 397 42.83 -178.96 8.51
N ASP A 398 42.00 -179.50 9.41
CA ASP A 398 40.94 -178.72 10.08
C ASP A 398 41.53 -177.69 11.07
N ILE A 399 42.64 -178.02 11.74
CA ILE A 399 43.34 -177.09 12.63
C ILE A 399 44.04 -175.97 11.82
N ASP A 400 44.63 -176.30 10.67
CA ASP A 400 45.27 -175.31 9.79
C ASP A 400 44.22 -174.39 9.12
N LYS A 401 43.01 -174.89 8.83
CA LYS A 401 41.89 -174.08 8.30
C LYS A 401 41.37 -173.08 9.33
N ASN A 402 41.16 -173.50 10.58
CA ASN A 402 40.80 -172.58 11.68
C ASN A 402 41.88 -171.52 11.93
N ARG A 403 43.17 -171.86 11.72
CA ARG A 403 44.27 -170.88 11.79
C ARG A 403 44.19 -169.85 10.68
N GLY A 404 43.89 -170.26 9.45
CA GLY A 404 43.65 -169.36 8.33
C GLY A 404 42.45 -168.42 8.54
N ASP A 405 41.36 -168.91 9.13
CA ASP A 405 40.19 -168.09 9.46
C ASP A 405 40.48 -167.09 10.59
N ILE A 406 41.32 -167.46 11.57
CA ILE A 406 41.81 -166.55 12.63
C ILE A 406 42.71 -165.45 12.03
N ASP A 407 43.62 -165.79 11.11
CA ASP A 407 44.48 -164.81 10.44
C ASP A 407 43.67 -163.83 9.56
N LYS A 408 42.59 -164.30 8.92
CA LYS A 408 41.67 -163.45 8.17
C LYS A 408 40.87 -162.49 9.08
N ASN A 409 40.32 -162.99 10.18
CA ASN A 409 39.64 -162.15 11.18
C ASN A 409 40.59 -161.09 11.78
N ARG A 410 41.89 -161.42 11.94
CA ARG A 410 42.90 -160.46 12.37
C ARG A 410 43.11 -159.36 11.34
N GLY A 411 43.18 -159.70 10.05
CA GLY A 411 43.23 -158.73 8.96
C GLY A 411 42.00 -157.81 8.91
N ASP A 412 40.80 -158.35 9.11
CA ASP A 412 39.56 -157.57 9.15
C ASP A 412 39.49 -156.64 10.39
N ILE A 413 40.01 -157.07 11.54
CA ILE A 413 40.15 -156.24 12.75
C ILE A 413 41.13 -155.10 12.52
N ASP A 414 42.29 -155.36 11.90
CA ASP A 414 43.29 -154.33 11.59
C ASP A 414 42.73 -153.30 10.59
N LYS A 415 41.90 -153.72 9.63
CA LYS A 415 41.20 -152.82 8.70
C LYS A 415 40.15 -151.95 9.41
N ASN A 416 39.31 -152.54 10.25
CA ASN A 416 38.33 -151.78 11.06
C ASN A 416 39.02 -150.76 11.97
N ARG A 417 40.19 -151.10 12.52
CA ARG A 417 41.02 -150.16 13.30
C ARG A 417 41.48 -148.97 12.46
N GLY A 418 41.95 -149.21 11.23
CA GLY A 418 42.30 -148.16 10.29
C GLY A 418 41.13 -147.24 9.93
N ASP A 419 39.93 -147.81 9.72
CA ASP A 419 38.72 -147.03 9.43
C ASP A 419 38.26 -146.19 10.65
N ILE A 420 38.40 -146.71 11.87
CA ILE A 420 38.15 -145.97 13.11
C ILE A 420 39.13 -144.80 13.26
N ASP A 421 40.42 -145.02 13.02
CA ASP A 421 41.44 -143.97 13.10
C ASP A 421 41.19 -142.87 12.06
N LYS A 422 40.73 -143.24 10.86
CA LYS A 422 40.33 -142.27 9.82
C LYS A 422 39.10 -141.45 10.23
N ASN A 423 38.04 -142.10 10.72
CA ASN A 423 36.85 -141.40 11.22
C ASN A 423 37.19 -140.44 12.36
N ARG A 424 38.13 -140.81 13.23
CA ARG A 424 38.64 -139.92 14.28
C ARG A 424 39.33 -138.68 13.71
N GLY A 425 40.17 -138.85 12.69
CA GLY A 425 40.79 -137.74 11.97
C GLY A 425 39.77 -136.80 11.31
N ASP A 426 38.72 -137.36 10.71
CA ASP A 426 37.65 -136.57 10.09
C ASP A 426 36.81 -135.79 11.14
N ILE A 427 36.55 -136.39 12.31
CA ILE A 427 35.90 -135.72 13.44
C ILE A 427 36.75 -134.56 13.97
N ASP A 428 38.06 -134.77 14.15
CA ASP A 428 38.98 -133.73 14.61
C ASP A 428 39.04 -132.56 13.60
N LYS A 429 39.02 -132.85 12.30
CA LYS A 429 38.95 -131.83 11.25
C LYS A 429 37.65 -131.04 11.29
N ASN A 430 36.50 -131.72 11.38
CA ASN A 430 35.19 -131.07 11.49
C ASN A 430 35.11 -130.16 12.73
N ARG A 431 35.72 -130.58 13.85
CA ARG A 431 35.80 -129.76 15.06
C ARG A 431 36.61 -128.48 14.81
N SER A 432 37.78 -128.60 14.16
CA SER A 432 38.58 -127.43 13.81
C SER A 432 37.86 -126.47 12.85
N ASP A 433 37.09 -126.98 11.89
CA ASP A 433 36.32 -126.15 10.96
C ASP A 433 35.14 -125.47 11.65
N ILE A 434 34.48 -126.13 12.60
CA ILE A 434 33.45 -125.52 13.46
C ILE A 434 34.04 -124.39 14.30
N ASP A 435 35.22 -124.60 14.88
CA ASP A 435 35.89 -123.57 15.70
C ASP A 435 36.25 -122.34 14.85
N LYS A 436 36.76 -122.51 13.62
CA LYS A 436 37.00 -121.40 12.68
C LYS A 436 35.72 -120.66 12.30
N ASN A 437 34.65 -121.40 11.95
CA ASN A 437 33.36 -120.78 11.64
C ASN A 437 32.84 -119.95 12.82
N ARG A 438 33.07 -120.39 14.06
CA ARG A 438 32.71 -119.63 15.27
C ARG A 438 33.51 -118.34 15.40
N GLU A 439 34.80 -118.36 15.10
CA GLU A 439 35.64 -117.16 15.07
C GLU A 439 35.18 -116.17 13.98
N ASP A 440 34.88 -116.65 12.77
CA ASP A 440 34.38 -115.82 11.67
C ASP A 440 33.01 -115.19 12.00
N ILE A 441 32.09 -115.95 12.61
CA ILE A 441 30.80 -115.42 13.09
C ILE A 441 31.02 -114.31 14.13
N ASN A 442 31.95 -114.51 15.08
CA ASN A 442 32.25 -113.50 16.09
C ASN A 442 32.84 -112.23 15.47
N LYS A 443 33.69 -112.36 14.46
CA LYS A 443 34.26 -111.23 13.72
C LYS A 443 33.17 -110.46 12.95
N ASN A 444 32.32 -111.18 12.22
CA ASN A 444 31.18 -110.58 11.51
C ASN A 444 30.23 -109.83 12.46
N ARG A 445 29.99 -110.37 13.66
CA ARG A 445 29.21 -109.69 14.70
C ARG A 445 29.85 -108.36 15.11
N GLY A 446 31.16 -108.35 15.34
CA GLY A 446 31.90 -107.13 15.67
C GLY A 446 31.86 -106.08 14.55
N ASP A 447 31.94 -106.51 13.29
CA ASP A 447 31.86 -105.61 12.14
C ASP A 447 30.43 -105.05 11.95
N ILE A 448 29.39 -105.85 12.20
CA ILE A 448 28.00 -105.38 12.23
C ILE A 448 27.78 -104.32 13.32
N ASP A 449 28.32 -104.55 14.52
CA ASP A 449 28.19 -103.59 15.64
C ASP A 449 28.89 -102.26 15.33
N LYS A 450 30.07 -102.29 14.67
CA LYS A 450 30.74 -101.07 14.17
C LYS A 450 29.90 -100.35 13.12
N ASN A 451 29.41 -101.07 12.12
CA ASN A 451 28.57 -100.50 11.06
C ASN A 451 27.32 -99.83 11.64
N ARG A 452 26.70 -100.44 12.67
CA ARG A 452 25.57 -99.84 13.39
C ARG A 452 25.96 -98.52 14.06
N GLY A 453 27.10 -98.47 14.74
CA GLY A 453 27.61 -97.25 15.35
C GLY A 453 27.92 -96.13 14.35
N ASP A 454 28.43 -96.48 13.17
CA ASP A 454 28.71 -95.51 12.11
C ASP A 454 27.44 -95.02 11.41
N ILE A 455 26.43 -95.89 11.23
CA ILE A 455 25.09 -95.50 10.78
C ILE A 455 24.48 -94.49 11.76
N ASP A 456 24.52 -94.74 13.07
CA ASP A 456 23.96 -93.83 14.07
C ASP A 456 24.64 -92.44 14.05
N LYS A 457 25.97 -92.40 13.85
CA LYS A 457 26.72 -91.13 13.68
C LYS A 457 26.33 -90.40 12.40
N ASN A 458 26.16 -91.13 11.29
CA ASN A 458 25.73 -90.56 10.02
C ASN A 458 24.31 -90.00 10.14
N THR A 459 23.39 -90.72 10.78
CA THR A 459 22.03 -90.24 11.04
C THR A 459 22.03 -88.92 11.82
N LYS A 460 22.80 -88.82 12.91
CA LYS A 460 22.93 -87.56 13.67
C LYS A 460 23.50 -86.43 12.82
N SER A 461 24.59 -86.69 12.08
CA SER A 461 25.20 -85.70 11.20
C SER A 461 24.23 -85.18 10.13
N ILE A 462 23.41 -86.07 9.55
CA ILE A 462 22.36 -85.71 8.59
C ILE A 462 21.29 -84.85 9.25
N THR A 463 20.82 -85.22 10.45
CA THR A 463 19.83 -84.43 11.20
C THR A 463 20.34 -83.02 11.50
N ASP A 464 21.58 -82.90 11.99
CA ASP A 464 22.19 -81.61 12.30
C ASP A 464 22.39 -80.75 11.04
N THR A 465 22.79 -81.40 9.93
CA THR A 465 22.92 -80.73 8.63
C THR A 465 21.57 -80.22 8.13
N ASN A 466 20.51 -81.03 8.21
CA ASN A 466 19.16 -80.62 7.81
C ASN A 466 18.64 -79.45 8.66
N LYS A 467 18.95 -79.43 9.96
CA LYS A 467 18.61 -78.32 10.84
C LYS A 467 19.33 -77.03 10.41
N ARG A 468 20.64 -77.11 10.17
CA ARG A 468 21.44 -75.97 9.67
C ARG A 468 20.93 -75.45 8.33
N ILE A 469 20.59 -76.34 7.39
CA ILE A 469 20.00 -75.96 6.10
C ILE A 469 18.68 -75.20 6.33
N THR A 470 17.82 -75.72 7.20
CA THR A 470 16.53 -75.08 7.51
C THR A 470 16.73 -73.67 8.09
N ASP A 471 17.64 -73.52 9.05
CA ASP A 471 17.96 -72.24 9.65
C ASP A 471 18.49 -71.23 8.60
N GLU A 472 19.33 -71.69 7.68
CA GLU A 472 19.91 -70.84 6.64
C GLU A 472 18.89 -70.45 5.56
N VAL A 473 17.98 -71.37 5.19
CA VAL A 473 16.85 -71.08 4.30
C VAL A 473 15.93 -70.01 4.91
N ASN A 474 15.66 -70.09 6.21
CA ASN A 474 14.85 -69.09 6.91
C ASN A 474 15.52 -67.71 6.90
N LYS A 475 16.83 -67.64 7.22
CA LYS A 475 17.59 -66.39 7.12
C LYS A 475 17.56 -65.81 5.71
N GLN A 476 17.74 -66.65 4.69
CA GLN A 476 17.65 -66.22 3.29
C GLN A 476 16.25 -65.69 2.94
N GLY A 477 15.20 -66.28 3.51
CA GLY A 477 13.83 -65.80 3.41
C GLY A 477 13.65 -64.39 3.99
N ASP A 478 14.25 -64.11 5.14
CA ASP A 478 14.17 -62.79 5.77
C ASP A 478 15.00 -61.73 5.02
N VAL A 479 16.18 -62.08 4.54
CA VAL A 479 16.98 -61.22 3.63
C VAL A 479 16.16 -60.87 2.38
N ASN A 480 15.46 -61.84 1.79
CA ASN A 480 14.63 -61.59 0.61
C ASN A 480 13.43 -60.67 0.90
N LYS A 481 12.82 -60.76 2.09
CA LYS A 481 11.75 -59.82 2.50
C LYS A 481 12.30 -58.42 2.68
N GLN A 482 13.44 -58.27 3.34
CA GLN A 482 14.10 -56.99 3.53
C GLN A 482 14.44 -56.34 2.17
N ALA A 483 15.08 -57.10 1.28
CA ALA A 483 15.41 -56.63 -0.07
C ALA A 483 14.17 -56.26 -0.90
N LYS A 484 13.01 -56.89 -0.64
CA LYS A 484 11.75 -56.48 -1.27
C LYS A 484 11.26 -55.14 -0.71
N SER A 485 11.22 -54.97 0.61
CA SER A 485 10.85 -53.70 1.23
C SER A 485 11.73 -52.54 0.79
N GLU A 486 13.05 -52.74 0.69
CA GLU A 486 13.99 -51.73 0.20
C GLU A 486 13.73 -51.36 -1.27
N ARG A 487 13.42 -52.35 -2.13
CA ARG A 487 13.07 -52.08 -3.53
C ARG A 487 11.77 -51.29 -3.66
N ASP A 488 10.75 -51.62 -2.86
CA ASP A 488 9.48 -50.90 -2.87
C ASP A 488 9.66 -49.45 -2.35
N ALA A 489 10.44 -49.26 -1.28
CA ALA A 489 10.80 -47.93 -0.79
C ALA A 489 11.59 -47.11 -1.84
N ASN A 490 12.55 -47.73 -2.52
CA ASN A 490 13.30 -47.09 -3.59
C ASN A 490 12.41 -46.71 -4.78
N LYS A 491 11.43 -47.56 -5.13
CA LYS A 491 10.46 -47.27 -6.19
C LYS A 491 9.64 -46.03 -5.87
N ASP A 492 9.18 -45.88 -4.63
CA ASP A 492 8.43 -44.70 -4.19
C ASP A 492 9.31 -43.45 -4.16
N ALA A 493 10.55 -43.56 -3.68
CA ALA A 493 11.51 -42.46 -3.68
C ALA A 493 11.84 -41.97 -5.10
N ILE A 494 11.99 -42.88 -6.07
CA ILE A 494 12.18 -42.55 -7.49
C ILE A 494 10.95 -41.82 -8.04
N LYS A 495 9.75 -42.28 -7.70
CA LYS A 495 8.50 -41.64 -8.14
C LYS A 495 8.38 -40.20 -7.64
N ASP A 496 8.72 -39.93 -6.38
CA ASP A 496 8.71 -38.56 -5.85
C ASP A 496 9.84 -37.70 -6.43
N THR A 497 11.01 -38.27 -6.66
CA THR A 497 12.11 -37.59 -7.36
C THR A 497 11.68 -37.14 -8.77
N ASN A 498 11.00 -38.00 -9.52
CA ASN A 498 10.49 -37.67 -10.85
C ASN A 498 9.44 -36.54 -10.81
N LYS A 499 8.52 -36.53 -9.83
CA LYS A 499 7.58 -35.41 -9.68
C LYS A 499 8.29 -34.08 -9.41
N ARG A 500 9.35 -34.09 -8.60
CA ARG A 500 10.15 -32.87 -8.33
C ARG A 500 10.88 -32.41 -9.58
N LEU A 501 11.36 -33.35 -10.39
CA LEU A 501 11.99 -33.05 -11.68
C LEU A 501 10.99 -32.40 -12.64
N ASP A 502 9.77 -32.92 -12.72
CA ASP A 502 8.70 -32.35 -13.55
C ASP A 502 8.37 -30.90 -13.11
N ALA A 503 8.21 -30.66 -11.81
CA ALA A 503 7.99 -29.32 -11.27
C ALA A 503 9.16 -28.37 -11.56
N THR A 504 10.39 -28.88 -11.50
CA THR A 504 11.59 -28.10 -11.85
C THR A 504 11.59 -27.74 -13.32
N ASN A 505 11.24 -28.66 -14.22
CA ASN A 505 11.15 -28.42 -15.65
C ASN A 505 10.06 -27.37 -15.98
N GLU A 506 8.90 -27.43 -15.34
CA GLU A 506 7.87 -26.39 -15.50
C GLU A 506 8.37 -24.99 -15.07
N GLN A 507 9.18 -24.93 -14.01
CA GLN A 507 9.76 -23.67 -13.56
C GLN A 507 10.81 -23.14 -14.54
N VAL A 508 11.61 -24.02 -15.14
CA VAL A 508 12.55 -23.68 -16.22
C VAL A 508 11.80 -23.12 -17.42
N ASP A 509 10.69 -23.73 -17.83
CA ASP A 509 9.86 -23.24 -18.94
C ASP A 509 9.26 -21.85 -18.64
N LYS A 510 8.80 -21.61 -17.42
CA LYS A 510 8.34 -20.28 -16.98
C LYS A 510 9.47 -19.26 -17.03
N ASN A 511 10.66 -19.64 -16.56
CA ASN A 511 11.83 -18.77 -16.59
C ASN A 511 12.24 -18.44 -18.03
N ALA A 512 12.22 -19.42 -18.95
CA ALA A 512 12.50 -19.19 -20.37
C ALA A 512 11.53 -18.17 -20.98
N LYS A 513 10.21 -18.32 -20.74
CA LYS A 513 9.20 -17.34 -21.18
C LYS A 513 9.43 -15.94 -20.60
N ASN A 514 9.82 -15.84 -19.34
CA ASN A 514 10.13 -14.57 -18.70
C ASN A 514 11.38 -13.92 -19.31
N ILE A 515 12.40 -14.71 -19.65
CA ILE A 515 13.60 -14.23 -20.34
C ILE A 515 13.22 -13.67 -21.72
N ASP A 516 12.39 -14.38 -22.49
CA ASP A 516 11.91 -13.91 -23.79
C ASP A 516 11.09 -12.61 -23.67
N ALA A 517 10.22 -12.51 -22.67
CA ALA A 517 9.43 -11.30 -22.40
C ALA A 517 10.34 -10.13 -22.00
N ASN A 518 11.32 -10.36 -21.14
CA ASN A 518 12.28 -9.34 -20.74
C ASN A 518 13.14 -8.88 -21.92
N LYS A 519 13.56 -9.80 -22.79
CA LYS A 519 14.29 -9.48 -24.02
C LYS A 519 13.52 -8.51 -24.90
N LYS A 520 12.24 -8.79 -25.18
CA LYS A 520 11.37 -7.87 -25.95
C LYS A 520 11.26 -6.50 -25.31
N ARG A 521 11.07 -6.43 -23.98
CA ARG A 521 11.00 -5.15 -23.26
C ARG A 521 12.30 -4.36 -23.34
N ILE A 522 13.45 -5.03 -23.28
CA ILE A 522 14.76 -4.40 -23.46
C ILE A 522 14.90 -3.86 -24.88
N ASP A 523 14.50 -4.63 -25.90
CA ASP A 523 14.54 -4.19 -27.28
C ASP A 523 13.65 -2.95 -27.51
N GLU A 524 12.44 -2.93 -26.96
CA GLU A 524 11.53 -1.77 -26.98
C GLU A 524 12.13 -0.55 -26.27
N GLU A 525 12.74 -0.74 -25.09
CA GLU A 525 13.36 0.34 -24.32
C GLU A 525 14.58 0.93 -25.06
N LEU A 526 15.40 0.09 -25.69
CA LEU A 526 16.50 0.54 -26.53
C LEU A 526 16.00 1.38 -27.72
N GLU A 527 14.93 0.95 -28.38
CA GLU A 527 14.33 1.73 -29.47
C GLU A 527 13.79 3.09 -28.98
N ASN A 528 13.16 3.13 -27.81
CA ASN A 528 12.70 4.36 -27.19
C ASN A 528 13.86 5.29 -26.83
N GLN A 529 14.93 4.74 -26.25
CA GLN A 529 16.12 5.51 -25.90
C GLN A 529 16.81 6.09 -27.14
N ASP A 530 16.84 5.35 -28.25
CA ASP A 530 17.32 5.84 -29.54
C ASP A 530 16.47 7.00 -30.09
N LYS A 531 15.15 6.93 -29.96
CA LYS A 531 14.25 8.02 -30.35
C LYS A 531 14.50 9.28 -29.50
N VAL A 532 14.59 9.12 -28.18
CA VAL A 532 14.91 10.23 -27.25
C VAL A 532 16.27 10.84 -27.59
N ASN A 533 17.29 10.02 -27.86
CA ASN A 533 18.63 10.50 -28.22
C ASN A 533 18.65 11.25 -29.56
N LYS A 534 17.89 10.77 -30.55
CA LYS A 534 17.72 11.47 -31.84
C LYS A 534 17.03 12.82 -31.66
N GLN A 535 15.96 12.88 -30.86
CA GLN A 535 15.26 14.12 -30.57
C GLN A 535 16.16 15.11 -29.82
N ALA A 536 16.87 14.66 -28.78
CA ALA A 536 17.79 15.51 -28.03
C ALA A 536 18.93 16.05 -28.91
N LYS A 537 19.37 15.30 -29.93
CA LYS A 537 20.33 15.80 -30.93
C LYS A 537 19.71 16.88 -31.82
N ALA A 538 18.47 16.67 -32.30
CA ALA A 538 17.74 17.65 -33.09
C ALA A 538 17.50 18.95 -32.31
N ASP A 539 17.03 18.86 -31.06
CA ASP A 539 16.80 20.01 -30.20
C ASP A 539 18.08 20.80 -29.91
N ARG A 540 19.20 20.10 -29.70
CA ARG A 540 20.52 20.73 -29.54
C ARG A 540 20.97 21.46 -30.79
N GLU A 541 20.70 20.91 -31.97
CA GLU A 541 21.02 21.54 -33.25
C GLU A 541 20.16 22.79 -33.48
N GLU A 542 18.86 22.69 -33.22
CA GLU A 542 17.95 23.83 -33.32
C GLU A 542 18.35 24.94 -32.33
N ASN A 543 18.67 24.60 -31.09
CA ASN A 543 19.13 25.57 -30.10
C ASN A 543 20.47 26.19 -30.48
N ARG A 544 21.42 25.41 -31.04
CA ARG A 544 22.67 25.96 -31.58
C ARG A 544 22.39 27.00 -32.67
N ASN A 545 21.49 26.72 -33.60
CA ASN A 545 21.14 27.66 -34.67
C ASN A 545 20.51 28.94 -34.10
N LYS A 546 19.58 28.83 -33.15
CA LYS A 546 19.00 29.99 -32.45
C LYS A 546 20.03 30.83 -31.73
N ILE A 547 21.02 30.21 -31.07
CA ILE A 547 22.12 30.92 -30.40
C ILE A 547 22.96 31.66 -31.44
N THR A 548 23.31 31.01 -32.56
CA THR A 548 24.07 31.64 -33.65
C THR A 548 23.33 32.86 -34.21
N ASP A 549 22.03 32.74 -34.49
CA ASP A 549 21.21 33.85 -34.98
C ASP A 549 21.10 34.99 -33.94
N THR A 550 20.97 34.64 -32.67
CA THR A 550 20.93 35.62 -31.57
C THR A 550 22.25 36.36 -31.44
N ASN A 551 23.38 35.65 -31.50
CA ASN A 551 24.70 36.27 -31.45
C ASN A 551 24.91 37.20 -32.64
N LYS A 552 24.49 36.81 -33.84
CA LYS A 552 24.56 37.69 -35.02
C LYS A 552 23.74 38.97 -34.83
N ARG A 553 22.52 38.87 -34.26
CA ARG A 553 21.70 40.05 -33.94
C ARG A 553 22.36 40.95 -32.89
N ILE A 554 22.99 40.35 -31.87
CA ILE A 554 23.75 41.10 -30.86
C ILE A 554 24.92 41.83 -31.52
N ASP A 555 25.66 41.17 -32.41
CA ASP A 555 26.77 41.78 -33.16
C ASP A 555 26.26 42.95 -34.03
N ASP A 556 25.14 42.77 -34.72
CA ASP A 556 24.50 43.84 -35.51
C ASP A 556 24.06 45.03 -34.61
N GLU A 557 23.47 44.77 -33.44
CA GLU A 557 23.08 45.81 -32.47
C GLU A 557 24.29 46.55 -31.87
N ILE A 558 25.37 45.83 -31.57
CA ILE A 558 26.64 46.44 -31.13
C ILE A 558 27.21 47.33 -32.22
N ALA A 559 27.22 46.88 -33.48
CA ALA A 559 27.70 47.67 -34.61
C ALA A 559 26.90 48.97 -34.78
N ILE A 560 25.57 48.91 -34.65
CA ILE A 560 24.70 50.09 -34.65
C ILE A 560 25.03 51.01 -33.47
N GLY A 561 25.22 50.45 -32.27
CA GLY A 561 25.59 51.21 -31.08
C GLY A 561 26.94 51.93 -31.22
N ASP A 562 27.95 51.24 -31.76
CA ASP A 562 29.26 51.80 -32.06
C ASP A 562 29.19 52.91 -33.12
N GLU A 563 28.36 52.73 -34.15
CA GLU A 563 28.14 53.76 -35.17
C GLU A 563 27.46 55.00 -34.57
N PHE A 564 26.43 54.81 -33.75
CA PHE A 564 25.79 55.91 -33.02
C PHE A 564 26.76 56.63 -32.10
N ALA A 565 27.60 55.90 -31.36
CA ALA A 565 28.62 56.47 -30.48
C ALA A 565 29.65 57.29 -31.28
N ARG A 566 30.09 56.81 -32.46
CA ARG A 566 30.96 57.58 -33.37
C ARG A 566 30.27 58.85 -33.86
N GLN A 567 29.04 58.76 -34.36
CA GLN A 567 28.29 59.93 -34.81
C GLN A 567 28.09 60.96 -33.70
N ALA A 568 27.77 60.52 -32.48
CA ALA A 568 27.65 61.40 -31.32
C ALA A 568 29.00 62.05 -30.98
N SER A 569 30.09 61.29 -31.01
CA SER A 569 31.45 61.81 -30.82
C SER A 569 31.80 62.86 -31.88
N ASP A 570 31.52 62.60 -33.15
CA ASP A 570 31.78 63.53 -34.26
C ASP A 570 30.99 64.84 -34.09
N VAL A 571 29.73 64.76 -33.66
CA VAL A 571 28.91 65.95 -33.35
C VAL A 571 29.50 66.73 -32.19
N VAL A 572 29.94 66.07 -31.12
CA VAL A 572 30.57 66.72 -29.97
C VAL A 572 31.87 67.40 -30.38
N VAL A 573 32.73 66.74 -31.15
CA VAL A 573 33.97 67.30 -31.67
C VAL A 573 33.68 68.49 -32.59
N SER A 574 32.76 68.35 -33.54
CA SER A 574 32.36 69.45 -34.44
C SER A 574 31.81 70.65 -33.68
N ASN A 575 31.00 70.42 -32.63
CA ASN A 575 30.50 71.50 -31.79
C ASN A 575 31.62 72.12 -30.95
N ALA A 576 32.56 71.33 -30.43
CA ALA A 576 33.73 71.83 -29.72
C ALA A 576 34.58 72.73 -30.63
N ASP A 577 34.80 72.33 -31.89
CA ASP A 577 35.51 73.12 -32.89
C ASP A 577 34.77 74.44 -33.18
N LYS A 578 33.46 74.40 -33.42
CA LYS A 578 32.62 75.61 -33.61
C LYS A 578 32.63 76.53 -32.40
N ILE A 579 32.59 75.99 -31.18
CA ILE A 579 32.70 76.77 -29.94
C ILE A 579 34.07 77.43 -29.84
N SER A 580 35.14 76.71 -30.19
CA SER A 580 36.50 77.25 -30.24
C SER A 580 36.62 78.39 -31.26
N GLU A 581 36.08 78.21 -32.48
CA GLU A 581 36.03 79.24 -33.51
C GLU A 581 35.23 80.48 -33.06
N ASN A 582 34.05 80.27 -32.49
CA ASN A 582 33.23 81.35 -31.93
C ASN A 582 33.96 82.09 -30.80
N SER A 583 34.64 81.36 -29.91
CA SER A 583 35.44 81.94 -28.83
C SER A 583 36.57 82.83 -29.39
N GLN A 584 37.27 82.36 -30.43
CA GLN A 584 38.28 83.18 -31.12
C GLN A 584 37.67 84.42 -31.80
N GLN A 585 36.49 84.30 -32.43
CA GLN A 585 35.78 85.43 -33.02
C GLN A 585 35.35 86.45 -31.96
N ILE A 586 34.81 86.00 -30.83
CA ILE A 586 34.44 86.85 -29.68
C ILE A 586 35.68 87.57 -29.16
N SER A 587 36.80 86.86 -28.99
CA SER A 587 38.07 87.47 -28.57
C SER A 587 38.54 88.55 -29.56
N ARG A 588 38.50 88.27 -30.87
CA ARG A 588 38.81 89.27 -31.91
C ARG A 588 37.86 90.47 -31.87
N ASN A 589 36.57 90.24 -31.64
CA ASN A 589 35.58 91.32 -31.52
C ASN A 589 35.79 92.14 -30.25
N SER A 590 36.14 91.53 -29.12
CA SER A 590 36.49 92.23 -27.88
C SER A 590 37.65 93.20 -28.12
N VAL A 591 38.75 92.73 -28.73
CA VAL A 591 39.89 93.60 -29.06
C VAL A 591 39.48 94.74 -30.01
N ARG A 592 38.62 94.47 -31.00
CA ARG A 592 38.11 95.52 -31.90
C ARG A 592 37.24 96.54 -31.16
N ILE A 593 36.41 96.11 -30.21
CA ILE A 593 35.57 96.97 -29.38
C ILE A 593 36.46 97.85 -28.49
N ASP A 594 37.48 97.28 -27.82
CA ASP A 594 38.42 98.04 -26.99
C ASP A 594 39.11 99.15 -27.81
N ASN A 595 39.59 98.81 -29.02
CA ASN A 595 40.20 99.80 -29.91
C ASN A 595 39.20 100.87 -30.40
N LEU A 596 37.92 100.51 -30.60
CA LEU A 596 36.87 101.47 -30.97
C LEU A 596 36.51 102.38 -29.79
N GLU A 597 36.48 101.85 -28.57
CA GLU A 597 36.27 102.62 -27.33
C GLU A 597 37.39 103.65 -27.17
N ASP A 598 38.66 103.24 -27.30
CA ASP A 598 39.81 104.14 -27.28
C ASP A 598 39.74 105.23 -28.36
N ALA A 599 39.33 104.86 -29.58
CA ALA A 599 39.18 105.80 -30.68
C ALA A 599 38.06 106.82 -30.42
N LEU A 600 36.92 106.38 -29.87
CA LEU A 600 35.79 107.25 -29.52
C LEU A 600 36.13 108.21 -28.38
N VAL A 601 36.80 107.73 -27.33
CA VAL A 601 37.30 108.56 -26.23
C VAL A 601 38.25 109.63 -26.78
N ARG A 602 39.20 109.21 -27.63
CA ARG A 602 40.15 110.13 -28.27
C ARG A 602 39.44 111.17 -29.15
N GLN A 603 38.45 110.77 -29.93
CA GLN A 603 37.65 111.69 -30.75
C GLN A 603 36.83 112.66 -29.89
N GLY A 604 36.28 112.20 -28.76
CA GLY A 604 35.58 113.04 -27.79
C GLY A 604 36.48 114.11 -27.18
N GLU A 605 37.68 113.73 -26.74
CA GLU A 605 38.69 114.66 -26.23
C GLU A 605 39.20 115.62 -27.32
N GLU A 606 39.37 115.14 -28.55
CA GLU A 606 39.73 116.00 -29.69
C GLU A 606 38.64 117.05 -29.97
N MET A 607 37.36 116.66 -30.01
CA MET A 607 36.25 117.61 -30.18
C MET A 607 36.19 118.63 -29.04
N ARG A 608 36.40 118.18 -27.80
CA ARG A 608 36.42 119.05 -26.62
C ARG A 608 37.53 120.10 -26.73
N GLU A 609 38.74 119.69 -27.09
CA GLU A 609 39.84 120.62 -27.31
C GLU A 609 39.62 121.55 -28.50
N ARG A 610 39.03 121.10 -29.62
CA ARG A 610 38.69 121.99 -30.74
C ARG A 610 37.67 123.03 -30.30
N TYR A 611 36.67 122.63 -29.52
CA TYR A 611 35.65 123.52 -28.99
C TYR A 611 36.24 124.55 -28.01
N ASP A 612 37.14 124.12 -27.13
CA ASP A 612 37.92 125.00 -26.27
C ASP A 612 38.80 125.96 -27.09
N GLY A 613 39.40 125.48 -28.18
CA GLY A 613 40.12 126.30 -29.17
C GLY A 613 39.24 127.41 -29.74
N VAL A 614 38.08 127.04 -30.29
CA VAL A 614 37.10 127.98 -30.83
C VAL A 614 36.67 129.01 -29.78
N LYS A 615 36.43 128.59 -28.52
CA LYS A 615 36.13 129.52 -27.42
C LYS A 615 37.28 130.48 -27.13
N ALA A 616 38.51 129.97 -27.03
CA ALA A 616 39.69 130.79 -26.80
C ALA A 616 39.88 131.81 -27.94
N SER A 617 39.80 131.35 -29.19
CA SER A 617 39.87 132.18 -30.40
C SER A 617 38.76 133.23 -30.43
N THR A 618 37.54 132.88 -30.04
CA THR A 618 36.42 133.82 -29.97
C THR A 618 36.65 134.90 -28.90
N HIS A 619 37.08 134.51 -27.69
CA HIS A 619 37.41 135.49 -26.63
C HIS A 619 38.57 136.40 -27.04
N ALA A 620 39.60 135.84 -27.68
CA ALA A 620 40.71 136.61 -28.22
C ALA A 620 40.22 137.61 -29.29
N ALA A 621 39.41 137.13 -30.23
CA ALA A 621 38.87 137.94 -31.32
C ALA A 621 37.94 139.06 -30.80
N MET A 622 37.04 138.76 -29.88
CA MET A 622 36.20 139.80 -29.26
C MET A 622 37.04 140.87 -28.55
N SER A 623 38.14 140.46 -27.91
CA SER A 623 39.05 141.39 -27.23
C SER A 623 39.94 142.19 -28.19
N ALA A 624 40.25 141.64 -29.37
CA ALA A 624 41.08 142.29 -30.39
C ALA A 624 40.28 143.16 -31.36
N ARG A 625 38.96 143.30 -31.16
CA ARG A 625 38.10 144.03 -32.08
C ARG A 625 38.36 145.52 -31.96
N ALA A 626 38.90 146.09 -33.04
CA ALA A 626 39.10 147.53 -33.16
C ALA A 626 37.79 148.23 -33.57
N PHE A 627 37.60 149.46 -33.08
CA PHE A 627 36.49 150.33 -33.46
C PHE A 627 37.06 151.67 -33.94
N THR A 628 36.43 152.24 -34.96
CA THR A 628 36.74 153.56 -35.52
C THR A 628 35.56 154.49 -35.25
N SER A 629 35.85 155.77 -35.07
CA SER A 629 34.86 156.81 -34.77
C SER A 629 34.77 157.90 -35.83
N GLU A 630 35.85 158.14 -36.59
CA GLU A 630 35.93 159.21 -37.59
C GLU A 630 36.27 158.69 -39.01
N PRO A 631 35.78 159.34 -40.09
CA PRO A 631 36.17 159.02 -41.46
C PRO A 631 37.70 159.09 -41.68
N GLY A 632 38.27 158.04 -42.28
CA GLY A 632 39.72 157.93 -42.52
C GLY A 632 40.51 157.33 -41.35
N GLU A 633 39.86 157.02 -40.22
CA GLU A 633 40.51 156.41 -39.06
C GLU A 633 40.82 154.92 -39.30
N PHE A 634 42.03 154.50 -38.93
CA PHE A 634 42.44 153.09 -38.86
C PHE A 634 42.74 152.73 -37.40
N ALA A 635 42.05 151.72 -36.88
CA ALA A 635 42.26 151.21 -35.53
C ALA A 635 42.77 149.77 -35.58
N VAL A 636 43.66 149.41 -34.65
CA VAL A 636 44.18 148.05 -34.48
C VAL A 636 43.93 147.60 -33.05
N GLY A 637 43.40 146.39 -32.88
CA GLY A 637 43.21 145.75 -31.59
C GLY A 637 44.00 144.45 -31.52
N ALA A 638 44.49 144.12 -30.33
CA ALA A 638 45.11 142.84 -30.04
C ALA A 638 44.45 142.27 -28.78
N GLY A 639 44.18 140.97 -28.79
CA GLY A 639 43.40 140.31 -27.77
C GLY A 639 43.89 138.89 -27.52
N ILE A 640 43.78 138.45 -26.28
CA ILE A 640 44.11 137.08 -25.88
C ILE A 640 42.86 136.41 -25.32
N GLY A 641 42.74 135.12 -25.55
CA GLY A 641 41.64 134.31 -25.03
C GLY A 641 42.15 132.96 -24.58
N ALA A 642 41.50 132.39 -23.57
CA ALA A 642 41.84 131.08 -23.04
C ALA A 642 40.58 130.32 -22.67
N ALA A 643 40.55 129.03 -23.00
CA ALA A 643 39.51 128.10 -22.59
C ALA A 643 40.12 126.69 -22.52
N GLY A 644 39.91 126.00 -21.40
CA GLY A 644 40.58 124.70 -21.16
C GLY A 644 42.10 124.79 -21.27
N SER A 645 42.69 123.87 -22.04
CA SER A 645 44.14 123.85 -22.36
C SER A 645 44.52 124.77 -23.53
N LYS A 646 43.53 125.32 -24.24
CA LYS A 646 43.74 126.14 -25.44
C LYS A 646 43.87 127.61 -25.10
N ARG A 647 44.79 128.28 -25.78
CA ARG A 647 45.00 129.73 -25.72
C ARG A 647 45.01 130.27 -27.13
N ALA A 648 44.48 131.46 -27.34
CA ALA A 648 44.49 132.11 -28.64
C ALA A 648 44.94 133.56 -28.53
N LEU A 649 45.60 134.02 -29.58
CA LEU A 649 45.99 135.39 -29.82
C LEU A 649 45.23 135.87 -31.05
N ALA A 650 44.57 137.01 -30.95
CA ALA A 650 43.92 137.65 -32.08
C ALA A 650 44.42 139.06 -32.31
N ILE A 651 44.46 139.44 -33.57
CA ILE A 651 44.77 140.79 -34.04
C ILE A 651 43.63 141.19 -34.97
N GLY A 652 42.97 142.30 -34.64
CA GLY A 652 41.93 142.88 -35.47
C GLY A 652 42.34 144.28 -35.93
N GLY A 653 41.81 144.69 -37.08
CA GLY A 653 41.90 146.06 -37.54
C GLY A 653 40.56 146.54 -38.05
N ALA A 654 40.29 147.83 -37.93
CA ALA A 654 39.09 148.47 -38.45
C ALA A 654 39.48 149.74 -39.21
N TYR A 655 38.79 150.02 -40.30
CA TYR A 655 38.99 151.20 -41.13
C TYR A 655 37.65 151.83 -41.47
N GLN A 656 37.50 153.13 -41.27
CA GLN A 656 36.30 153.86 -41.62
C GLN A 656 36.46 154.53 -42.99
N PHE A 657 35.74 154.01 -43.99
CA PHE A 657 35.80 154.54 -45.35
C PHE A 657 35.12 155.91 -45.46
N ASN A 658 33.99 156.10 -44.75
CA ASN A 658 33.25 157.38 -44.65
C ASN A 658 32.35 157.40 -43.40
N GLU A 659 31.54 158.46 -43.20
CA GLU A 659 30.64 158.60 -42.04
C GLU A 659 29.73 157.40 -41.81
N ASN A 660 29.40 156.65 -42.86
CA ASN A 660 28.45 155.54 -42.79
C ASN A 660 29.10 154.17 -42.95
N TRP A 661 30.24 154.03 -43.64
CA TRP A 661 30.86 152.73 -43.92
C TRP A 661 32.15 152.53 -43.13
N SER A 662 32.23 151.42 -42.42
CA SER A 662 33.47 150.88 -41.84
C SER A 662 33.68 149.42 -42.23
N GLY A 663 34.94 149.01 -42.32
CA GLY A 663 35.36 147.62 -42.48
C GLY A 663 36.16 147.19 -41.27
N ASN A 664 36.04 145.94 -40.86
CA ASN A 664 36.92 145.31 -39.90
C ASN A 664 37.48 143.99 -40.44
N PHE A 665 38.66 143.63 -39.98
CA PHE A 665 39.23 142.30 -40.15
C PHE A 665 39.72 141.81 -38.79
N ILE A 666 39.76 140.50 -38.63
CA ILE A 666 40.27 139.87 -37.43
C ILE A 666 40.91 138.54 -37.78
N GLY A 667 42.13 138.31 -37.34
CA GLY A 667 42.78 137.00 -37.39
C GLY A 667 43.03 136.52 -35.97
N SER A 668 42.68 135.28 -35.66
CA SER A 668 42.98 134.63 -34.39
C SER A 668 43.74 133.32 -34.62
N TYR A 669 44.85 133.16 -33.92
CA TYR A 669 45.65 131.94 -33.91
C TYR A 669 45.56 131.27 -32.54
N GLU A 670 45.18 130.00 -32.50
CA GLU A 670 45.15 129.20 -31.27
C GLU A 670 46.30 128.21 -31.17
N THR A 671 46.73 127.93 -29.95
CA THR A 671 47.81 126.97 -29.66
C THR A 671 47.37 125.53 -29.92
N ALA A 672 48.33 124.63 -30.15
CA ALA A 672 48.07 123.20 -30.15
C ALA A 672 47.66 122.72 -28.73
N GLY A 673 46.78 121.72 -28.68
CA GLY A 673 46.42 120.97 -27.48
C GLY A 673 47.11 119.60 -27.45
N LYS A 674 46.68 118.73 -26.54
CA LYS A 674 47.17 117.35 -26.42
C LYS A 674 46.63 116.45 -27.54
N TYR A 675 45.42 116.72 -28.01
CA TYR A 675 44.70 115.93 -29.03
C TYR A 675 44.53 116.68 -30.35
N THR A 676 44.64 118.00 -30.33
CA THR A 676 44.40 118.88 -31.50
C THR A 676 45.64 119.71 -31.85
N LYS A 677 45.83 120.01 -33.14
CA LYS A 677 46.90 120.94 -33.59
C LYS A 677 46.48 122.40 -33.36
N SER A 678 47.42 123.33 -33.55
CA SER A 678 47.13 124.76 -33.61
C SER A 678 46.27 125.09 -34.82
N ASP A 679 45.43 126.12 -34.74
CA ASP A 679 44.54 126.54 -35.83
C ASP A 679 44.58 128.06 -36.02
N LEU A 680 44.27 128.52 -37.24
CA LEU A 680 44.20 129.93 -37.61
C LEU A 680 42.81 130.22 -38.18
N ALA A 681 42.06 131.08 -37.51
CA ALA A 681 40.81 131.61 -38.01
C ALA A 681 40.97 133.07 -38.43
N VAL A 682 40.30 133.46 -39.52
CA VAL A 682 40.29 134.82 -40.04
C VAL A 682 38.88 135.20 -40.42
N GLY A 683 38.48 136.42 -40.08
CA GLY A 683 37.17 136.99 -40.36
C GLY A 683 37.31 138.42 -40.87
N VAL A 684 36.43 138.81 -41.79
CA VAL A 684 36.30 140.19 -42.26
C VAL A 684 34.83 140.58 -42.16
N GLY A 685 34.57 141.84 -41.84
CA GLY A 685 33.23 142.39 -41.72
C GLY A 685 33.17 143.79 -42.30
N ALA A 686 32.00 144.17 -42.78
CA ALA A 686 31.69 145.56 -43.11
C ALA A 686 30.47 145.97 -42.29
N GLN A 687 30.48 147.19 -41.79
CA GLN A 687 29.40 147.77 -41.02
C GLN A 687 28.96 149.07 -41.69
N TYR A 688 27.65 149.21 -41.85
CA TYR A 688 27.01 150.44 -42.23
C TYR A 688 26.31 151.06 -41.02
N THR A 689 26.58 152.33 -40.71
CA THR A 689 25.94 153.08 -39.62
C THR A 689 24.89 154.04 -40.19
N PHE A 690 23.66 153.92 -39.72
CA PHE A 690 22.57 154.86 -40.01
C PHE A 690 22.55 155.95 -38.93
N LYS A 691 22.26 157.21 -39.30
CA LYS A 691 22.05 158.30 -38.33
C LYS A 691 20.68 158.22 -37.69
#